data_AF-A0A661UQ65-F1
#
_entry.id   AF-A0A661UQ65-F1
#
_cell.length_a   1.000
_cell.length_b   1.000
_cell.length_c   1.000
_cell.angle_alpha   90.00
_cell.angle_beta   90.00
_cell.angle_gamma   90.00
#
_symmetry.space_group_name_H-M   'P 1'
#
loop_
_entity.id
_entity.type
_entity.pdbx_description
1 polymer ?
#
loop_
_entity_poly.entity_id
_entity_poly.type
_entity_poly.pdbx_seq_one_letter_code
_entity_poly.pdbx_strand_id
1 'polypeptide(L)'
;LAVAADGPFTFATSVINGGAYDVTVSGQPAGQTCSVGNGNGTIAGANVTNVTVTCVDDVVATYSVGGTVSGLTGTVTLRNNAADDLAVADNGSFTFLTEIDDGSTYSVTVGAQPAGQICSITNGGGAVSGANVTNVDVSCVDSGGGSGSDWKWANPLPQGNAINDMVWNGSQFVAVASYGTILTSPDGTVWTTQISGTNSYLGGVAWDGVQFVVVGSIGTILTSPDGITWTARDSGTLNGLGDIVWNGSQFVAVGTGTSNQVLTSPDGIVWTSRAVAGAYLNLRSVAWNGSVFAATDGLAAVYTSANGVTWTRVYIGTRTPYSIASDGNQFVVVGSSVIYTSPDGTAWSVAEQGGNLGQIFGISWDGNQFLASGSNRVFTSPDAVTWTQQNIDTRTQVLSTIIGNGSIFVTAGGGGIILDSVDTVAWTLQSSGDFNHINDVIWSGSQFVTAGGFAILTSPDGANWTPQDQGTSPSPNSAFLHAIAWNGSLFVTVGATGTIITSPDGVTLSFRDTATTETLLSVAADGSQFVAVGWAGTVLTSPDGLTWTAQDAGTTATARFQDIVWNGSQFAAVGFDIGNGDTLVMTSPDAVTWTNQTIAAPVWTVLNGVTWDGSQFVIAGSGRIFTSPDGITWTRQADGVPETENYQGIVWTGSQFVVTTNKTIVLTSPDAMTWTSQNAISGNFAGLAWDGSQIVVVGTYGAILTNSAL
;
A
#
# COMPACT_ATOMS: atom_id res chain seq x y z
N LEU A 1 -55.01 -28.43 -4.97
CA LEU A 1 -54.40 -29.79 -4.95
C LEU A 1 -52.94 -29.62 -5.34
N ALA A 2 -51.99 -30.09 -4.54
CA ALA A 2 -50.58 -30.10 -4.94
C ALA A 2 -50.30 -31.37 -5.76
N VAL A 3 -49.68 -31.22 -6.93
CA VAL A 3 -49.28 -32.33 -7.81
C VAL A 3 -47.76 -32.28 -7.90
N ALA A 4 -47.07 -33.35 -7.49
CA ALA A 4 -45.61 -33.36 -7.33
C ALA A 4 -44.86 -34.17 -8.41
N ALA A 5 -45.58 -34.90 -9.26
CA ALA A 5 -45.03 -35.71 -10.34
C ALA A 5 -46.12 -35.97 -11.40
N ASP A 6 -45.69 -36.35 -12.60
CA ASP A 6 -46.58 -36.73 -13.69
C ASP A 6 -47.48 -37.90 -13.28
N GLY A 7 -48.78 -37.78 -13.60
CA GLY A 7 -49.74 -38.84 -13.32
C GLY A 7 -51.18 -38.33 -13.21
N PRO A 8 -52.13 -39.26 -12.97
CA PRO A 8 -53.52 -38.90 -12.76
C PRO A 8 -53.70 -38.12 -11.46
N PHE A 9 -54.59 -37.14 -11.47
CA PHE A 9 -54.99 -36.39 -10.28
C PHE A 9 -56.51 -36.39 -10.12
N THR A 10 -57.00 -36.17 -8.90
CA THR A 10 -58.43 -36.09 -8.61
C THR A 10 -58.66 -35.11 -7.46
N PHE A 11 -59.61 -34.19 -7.62
CA PHE A 11 -60.02 -33.30 -6.54
C PHE A 11 -60.89 -34.06 -5.54
N ALA A 12 -60.63 -33.87 -4.23
CA ALA A 12 -61.36 -34.56 -3.16
C ALA A 12 -62.84 -34.13 -3.07
N THR A 13 -63.16 -32.90 -3.48
CA THR A 13 -64.53 -32.37 -3.46
C THR A 13 -65.27 -32.74 -4.74
N SER A 14 -66.36 -33.49 -4.63
CA SER A 14 -67.24 -33.82 -5.75
C SER A 14 -68.10 -32.63 -6.17
N VAL A 15 -68.29 -32.44 -7.48
CA VAL A 15 -69.24 -31.47 -8.03
C VAL A 15 -70.55 -32.19 -8.39
N ILE A 16 -71.69 -31.58 -8.06
CA ILE A 16 -73.01 -32.15 -8.37
C ILE A 16 -73.22 -32.28 -9.88
N ASN A 17 -74.03 -33.27 -10.29
CA ASN A 17 -74.43 -33.41 -11.69
C ASN A 17 -75.16 -32.13 -12.18
N GLY A 18 -74.75 -31.59 -13.34
CA GLY A 18 -75.20 -30.30 -13.86
C GLY A 18 -74.45 -29.08 -13.32
N GLY A 19 -73.53 -29.25 -12.36
CA GLY A 19 -72.68 -28.17 -11.83
C GLY A 19 -71.50 -27.86 -12.75
N ALA A 20 -71.07 -26.60 -12.76
CA ALA A 20 -69.87 -26.15 -13.48
C ALA A 20 -68.59 -26.44 -12.68
N TYR A 21 -67.49 -26.68 -13.38
CA TYR A 21 -66.14 -26.76 -12.82
C TYR A 21 -65.20 -25.80 -13.56
N ASP A 22 -64.18 -25.33 -12.85
CA ASP A 22 -63.09 -24.50 -13.38
C ASP A 22 -61.79 -24.86 -12.64
N VAL A 23 -60.76 -25.23 -13.40
CA VAL A 23 -59.48 -25.72 -12.90
C VAL A 23 -58.40 -24.79 -13.43
N THR A 24 -57.73 -24.11 -12.50
CA THR A 24 -56.66 -23.15 -12.79
C THR A 24 -55.39 -23.54 -12.04
N VAL A 25 -54.25 -23.07 -12.53
CA VAL A 25 -52.98 -23.17 -11.79
C VAL A 25 -52.97 -22.07 -10.73
N SER A 26 -53.07 -22.45 -9.46
CA SER A 26 -53.04 -21.50 -8.32
C SER A 26 -51.63 -21.01 -7.98
N GLY A 27 -50.60 -21.71 -8.42
CA GLY A 27 -49.20 -21.37 -8.21
C GLY A 27 -48.32 -22.24 -9.09
N GLN A 28 -47.40 -21.61 -9.82
CA GLN A 28 -46.47 -22.32 -10.70
C GLN A 28 -45.38 -23.03 -9.88
N PRO A 29 -44.90 -24.21 -10.32
CA PRO A 29 -43.66 -24.77 -9.81
C PRO A 29 -42.48 -23.85 -10.15
N ALA A 30 -41.44 -23.86 -9.32
CA ALA A 30 -40.24 -23.09 -9.62
C ALA A 30 -39.53 -23.64 -10.87
N GLY A 31 -39.19 -22.76 -11.81
CA GLY A 31 -38.49 -23.11 -13.06
C GLY A 31 -39.36 -23.73 -14.14
N GLN A 32 -40.68 -23.74 -13.97
CA GLN A 32 -41.63 -24.29 -14.94
C GLN A 32 -42.88 -23.43 -15.06
N THR A 33 -43.39 -23.31 -16.29
CA THR A 33 -44.71 -22.74 -16.56
C THR A 33 -45.70 -23.83 -16.94
N CYS A 34 -46.69 -24.06 -16.07
CA CYS A 34 -47.79 -25.00 -16.29
C CYS A 34 -49.03 -24.32 -16.87
N SER A 35 -49.69 -25.00 -17.80
CA SER A 35 -50.96 -24.60 -18.40
C SER A 35 -52.00 -25.72 -18.28
N VAL A 36 -53.28 -25.35 -18.13
CA VAL A 36 -54.39 -26.32 -18.00
C VAL A 36 -55.17 -26.42 -19.31
N GLY A 37 -55.23 -27.62 -19.88
CA GLY A 37 -56.12 -27.99 -20.98
C GLY A 37 -57.43 -28.57 -20.46
N ASN A 38 -58.55 -28.23 -21.11
CA ASN A 38 -59.91 -28.65 -20.72
C ASN A 38 -60.29 -28.29 -19.27
N GLY A 39 -59.73 -27.21 -18.72
CA GLY A 39 -59.87 -26.83 -17.31
C GLY A 39 -61.29 -26.45 -16.86
N ASN A 40 -62.22 -26.14 -17.77
CA ASN A 40 -63.59 -25.76 -17.42
C ASN A 40 -64.65 -26.57 -18.17
N GLY A 41 -65.86 -26.63 -17.61
CA GLY A 41 -67.01 -27.31 -18.20
C GLY A 41 -68.13 -27.57 -17.21
N THR A 42 -69.08 -28.44 -17.59
CA THR A 42 -70.22 -28.84 -16.74
C THR A 42 -70.24 -30.35 -16.59
N ILE A 43 -70.50 -30.84 -15.37
CA ILE A 43 -70.64 -32.28 -15.11
C ILE A 43 -71.92 -32.81 -15.76
N ALA A 44 -71.80 -33.82 -16.63
CA ALA A 44 -72.93 -34.41 -17.36
C ALA A 44 -73.00 -35.93 -17.17
N GLY A 45 -73.40 -36.36 -15.97
CA GLY A 45 -73.70 -37.76 -15.65
C GLY A 45 -72.49 -38.71 -15.50
N ALA A 46 -71.26 -38.22 -15.67
CA ALA A 46 -70.02 -39.00 -15.52
C ALA A 46 -68.86 -38.12 -15.00
N ASN A 47 -67.80 -38.77 -14.49
CA ASN A 47 -66.58 -38.10 -14.05
C ASN A 47 -65.84 -37.46 -15.23
N VAL A 48 -65.34 -36.24 -15.03
CA VAL A 48 -64.46 -35.56 -15.98
C VAL A 48 -63.05 -36.13 -15.83
N THR A 49 -62.50 -36.68 -16.92
CA THR A 49 -61.20 -37.39 -16.92
C THR A 49 -60.22 -36.85 -17.96
N ASN A 50 -60.57 -35.76 -18.64
CA ASN A 50 -59.82 -35.19 -19.76
C ASN A 50 -59.15 -33.84 -19.45
N VAL A 51 -59.14 -33.40 -18.19
CA VAL A 51 -58.36 -32.21 -17.78
C VAL A 51 -56.87 -32.58 -17.82
N THR A 52 -56.09 -31.84 -18.58
CA THR A 52 -54.64 -32.05 -18.71
C THR A 52 -53.90 -30.85 -18.15
N VAL A 53 -52.76 -31.09 -17.49
CA VAL A 53 -51.85 -30.02 -17.07
C VAL A 53 -50.53 -30.26 -17.78
N THR A 54 -50.07 -29.30 -18.57
CA THR A 54 -48.80 -29.37 -19.30
C THR A 54 -47.86 -28.33 -18.73
N CYS A 55 -46.76 -28.77 -18.13
CA CYS A 55 -45.68 -27.93 -17.63
C CYS A 55 -44.50 -27.96 -18.60
N VAL A 56 -43.90 -26.80 -18.85
CA VAL A 56 -42.68 -26.66 -19.65
C VAL A 56 -41.63 -25.96 -18.80
N ASP A 57 -40.37 -26.37 -18.93
CA ASP A 57 -39.25 -25.72 -18.25
C ASP A 57 -39.06 -24.30 -18.80
N ASP A 58 -38.83 -23.35 -17.90
CA ASP A 58 -38.53 -21.97 -18.27
C ASP A 58 -37.08 -21.90 -18.77
N VAL A 59 -36.88 -21.60 -20.05
CA VAL A 59 -35.54 -21.42 -20.63
C VAL A 59 -35.04 -20.03 -20.27
N VAL A 60 -34.23 -19.94 -19.22
CA VAL A 60 -33.48 -18.72 -18.89
C VAL A 60 -32.19 -18.73 -19.70
N ALA A 61 -31.86 -17.62 -20.35
CA ALA A 61 -30.58 -17.50 -21.05
C ALA A 61 -29.44 -17.56 -20.02
N THR A 62 -28.37 -18.28 -20.33
CA THR A 62 -27.17 -18.37 -19.50
C THR A 62 -26.03 -17.58 -20.12
N TYR A 63 -25.15 -17.02 -19.29
CA TYR A 63 -23.98 -16.25 -19.73
C TYR A 63 -22.75 -16.60 -18.90
N SER A 64 -21.57 -16.48 -19.52
CA SER A 64 -20.29 -16.77 -18.87
C SER A 64 -19.77 -15.57 -18.06
N VAL A 65 -18.93 -15.88 -17.07
CA VAL A 65 -18.18 -14.91 -16.27
C VAL A 65 -16.69 -15.09 -16.49
N GLY A 66 -15.97 -14.01 -16.76
CA GLY A 66 -14.53 -14.02 -17.00
C GLY A 66 -13.93 -12.62 -17.02
N GLY A 67 -12.66 -12.56 -17.36
CA GLY A 67 -11.94 -11.32 -17.53
C GLY A 67 -10.43 -11.55 -17.70
N THR A 68 -9.57 -10.74 -17.10
CA THR A 68 -8.12 -10.72 -17.35
C THR A 68 -7.28 -10.93 -16.10
N VAL A 69 -6.17 -11.66 -16.22
CA VAL A 69 -5.11 -11.78 -15.19
C VAL A 69 -3.85 -11.08 -15.68
N SER A 70 -3.20 -10.30 -14.80
CA SER A 70 -1.92 -9.61 -15.04
C SER A 70 -0.97 -9.79 -13.84
N GLY A 71 0.35 -9.70 -14.08
CA GLY A 71 1.39 -9.77 -13.04
C GLY A 71 1.64 -11.16 -12.41
N LEU A 72 1.00 -12.22 -12.92
CA LEU A 72 1.12 -13.57 -12.38
C LEU A 72 2.47 -14.22 -12.77
N THR A 73 3.20 -14.73 -11.78
CA THR A 73 4.46 -15.50 -11.93
C THR A 73 4.34 -16.95 -11.43
N GLY A 74 3.17 -17.33 -10.89
CA GLY A 74 2.84 -18.68 -10.42
C GLY A 74 1.46 -19.15 -10.88
N THR A 75 0.77 -19.93 -10.04
CA THR A 75 -0.62 -20.33 -10.29
C THR A 75 -1.53 -19.70 -9.25
N VAL A 76 -2.55 -18.97 -9.71
CA VAL A 76 -3.64 -18.46 -8.86
C VAL A 76 -4.87 -19.32 -9.07
N THR A 77 -5.61 -19.63 -8.01
CA THR A 77 -6.95 -20.24 -8.13
C THR A 77 -7.98 -19.15 -7.93
N LEU A 78 -8.83 -18.90 -8.93
CA LEU A 78 -10.00 -18.03 -8.85
C LEU A 78 -11.22 -18.87 -8.53
N ARG A 79 -12.17 -18.33 -7.74
CA ARG A 79 -13.38 -19.03 -7.29
C ARG A 79 -14.60 -18.17 -7.55
N ASN A 80 -15.56 -18.67 -8.31
CA ASN A 80 -16.84 -18.00 -8.51
C ASN A 80 -17.95 -18.63 -7.65
N ASN A 81 -18.77 -17.79 -7.01
CA ASN A 81 -19.93 -18.16 -6.18
C ASN A 81 -19.62 -19.28 -5.16
N ALA A 82 -18.42 -19.24 -4.57
CA ALA A 82 -17.93 -20.16 -3.55
C ALA A 82 -17.82 -21.67 -3.95
N ALA A 83 -17.96 -22.02 -5.23
CA ALA A 83 -17.95 -23.43 -5.66
C ALA A 83 -17.27 -23.72 -7.02
N ASP A 84 -17.16 -22.74 -7.91
CA ASP A 84 -16.57 -22.92 -9.25
C ASP A 84 -15.12 -22.43 -9.27
N ASP A 85 -14.18 -23.36 -9.02
CA ASP A 85 -12.75 -23.07 -8.95
C ASP A 85 -12.07 -23.19 -10.32
N LEU A 86 -11.28 -22.18 -10.66
CA LEU A 86 -10.50 -22.08 -11.88
C LEU A 86 -9.03 -21.76 -11.55
N ALA A 87 -8.13 -22.69 -11.83
CA ALA A 87 -6.69 -22.43 -11.77
C ALA A 87 -6.23 -21.68 -13.03
N VAL A 88 -5.59 -20.52 -12.85
CA VAL A 88 -4.98 -19.72 -13.91
C VAL A 88 -3.47 -19.70 -13.70
N ALA A 89 -2.72 -20.09 -14.73
CA ALA A 89 -1.26 -20.22 -14.68
C ALA A 89 -0.51 -19.18 -15.53
N ASP A 90 -1.23 -18.45 -16.37
CA ASP A 90 -0.66 -17.48 -17.30
C ASP A 90 -1.44 -16.16 -17.26
N ASN A 91 -0.76 -15.06 -17.55
CA ASN A 91 -1.40 -13.78 -17.77
C ASN A 91 -2.27 -13.82 -19.04
N GLY A 92 -3.39 -13.09 -19.03
CA GLY A 92 -4.32 -13.04 -20.14
C GLY A 92 -5.77 -13.30 -19.73
N SER A 93 -6.63 -13.57 -20.72
CA SER A 93 -8.06 -13.75 -20.48
C SER A 93 -8.38 -15.10 -19.83
N PHE A 94 -9.26 -15.11 -18.84
CA PHE A 94 -9.85 -16.31 -18.25
C PHE A 94 -11.38 -16.28 -18.35
N THR A 95 -12.01 -17.46 -18.25
CA THR A 95 -13.47 -17.60 -18.24
C THR A 95 -13.84 -18.84 -17.43
N PHE A 96 -14.79 -18.69 -16.50
CA PHE A 96 -15.36 -19.81 -15.74
C PHE A 96 -16.19 -20.72 -16.65
N LEU A 97 -16.14 -22.02 -16.41
CA LEU A 97 -16.87 -23.00 -17.22
C LEU A 97 -18.36 -23.06 -16.89
N THR A 98 -18.75 -22.71 -15.66
CA THR A 98 -20.15 -22.71 -15.25
C THR A 98 -20.80 -21.40 -15.66
N GLU A 99 -21.72 -21.46 -16.63
CA GLU A 99 -22.55 -20.31 -17.01
C GLU A 99 -23.61 -20.01 -15.93
N ILE A 100 -24.00 -18.75 -15.83
CA ILE A 100 -24.95 -18.25 -14.83
C ILE A 100 -26.21 -17.72 -15.54
N ASP A 101 -27.38 -18.06 -15.00
CA ASP A 101 -28.70 -17.60 -15.48
C ASP A 101 -28.77 -16.06 -15.52
N ASP A 102 -29.39 -15.51 -16.57
CA ASP A 102 -29.62 -14.08 -16.70
C ASP A 102 -30.40 -13.50 -15.50
N GLY A 103 -29.90 -12.39 -14.95
CA GLY A 103 -30.42 -11.78 -13.72
C GLY A 103 -29.87 -12.36 -12.41
N SER A 104 -29.11 -13.47 -12.43
CA SER A 104 -28.44 -14.01 -11.24
C SER A 104 -27.11 -13.30 -10.94
N THR A 105 -26.66 -13.38 -9.69
CA THR A 105 -25.42 -12.73 -9.24
C THR A 105 -24.18 -13.63 -9.41
N TYR A 106 -23.04 -12.99 -9.62
CA TYR A 106 -21.71 -13.61 -9.60
C TYR A 106 -20.83 -12.97 -8.53
N SER A 107 -19.88 -13.74 -8.01
CA SER A 107 -18.91 -13.33 -7.00
C SER A 107 -17.61 -14.11 -7.19
N VAL A 108 -16.66 -13.50 -7.88
CA VAL A 108 -15.30 -13.97 -8.13
C VAL A 108 -14.38 -13.53 -6.99
N THR A 109 -13.69 -14.50 -6.42
CA THR A 109 -12.73 -14.35 -5.32
C THR A 109 -11.44 -15.11 -5.63
N VAL A 110 -10.35 -14.84 -4.92
CA VAL A 110 -9.16 -15.69 -4.98
C VAL A 110 -9.36 -16.89 -4.06
N GLY A 111 -9.46 -18.09 -4.65
CA GLY A 111 -9.54 -19.36 -3.93
C GLY A 111 -8.19 -19.84 -3.38
N ALA A 112 -7.08 -19.51 -4.04
CA ALA A 112 -5.72 -19.74 -3.55
C ALA A 112 -4.71 -18.79 -4.21
N GLN A 113 -3.83 -18.17 -3.41
CA GLN A 113 -2.77 -17.27 -3.87
C GLN A 113 -1.57 -18.04 -4.46
N PRO A 114 -0.82 -17.45 -5.41
CA PRO A 114 0.45 -18.00 -5.85
C PRO A 114 1.53 -17.86 -4.76
N ALA A 115 2.49 -18.78 -4.72
CA ALA A 115 3.61 -18.66 -3.78
C ALA A 115 4.46 -17.41 -4.12
N GLY A 116 4.66 -16.54 -3.14
CA GLY A 116 5.44 -15.31 -3.30
C GLY A 116 4.69 -14.15 -3.95
N GLN A 117 3.38 -14.31 -4.21
CA GLN A 117 2.53 -13.26 -4.80
C GLN A 117 1.20 -13.10 -4.07
N ILE A 118 0.58 -11.94 -4.26
CA ILE A 118 -0.78 -11.61 -3.86
C ILE A 118 -1.50 -11.14 -5.12
N CYS A 119 -2.53 -11.90 -5.52
CA CYS A 119 -3.48 -11.54 -6.56
C CYS A 119 -4.70 -10.85 -5.95
N SER A 120 -5.13 -9.77 -6.57
CA SER A 120 -6.27 -8.93 -6.20
C SER A 120 -7.27 -8.87 -7.35
N ILE A 121 -8.56 -8.68 -7.04
CA ILE A 121 -9.64 -8.69 -8.04
C ILE A 121 -10.40 -7.38 -8.00
N THR A 122 -10.56 -6.72 -9.14
CA THR A 122 -11.52 -5.64 -9.35
C THR A 122 -12.67 -6.10 -10.25
N ASN A 123 -13.85 -5.51 -10.06
CA ASN A 123 -15.10 -5.96 -10.69
C ASN A 123 -15.44 -7.44 -10.42
N GLY A 124 -15.03 -7.98 -9.26
CA GLY A 124 -15.28 -9.38 -8.91
C GLY A 124 -16.75 -9.71 -8.59
N GLY A 125 -17.67 -8.74 -8.53
CA GLY A 125 -19.07 -9.01 -8.18
C GLY A 125 -20.07 -8.19 -8.98
N GLY A 126 -21.24 -8.77 -9.25
CA GLY A 126 -22.32 -8.12 -9.98
C GLY A 126 -23.47 -9.06 -10.32
N ALA A 127 -24.36 -8.63 -11.22
CA ALA A 127 -25.40 -9.46 -11.81
C ALA A 127 -25.14 -9.67 -13.30
N VAL A 128 -25.46 -10.85 -13.80
CA VAL A 128 -25.51 -11.12 -15.24
C VAL A 128 -26.70 -10.35 -15.82
N SER A 129 -26.47 -9.63 -16.93
CA SER A 129 -27.51 -8.82 -17.57
C SER A 129 -27.38 -8.86 -19.09
N GLY A 130 -28.01 -9.86 -19.71
CA GLY A 130 -28.15 -9.98 -21.15
C GLY A 130 -26.86 -10.19 -21.96
N ALA A 131 -25.70 -10.38 -21.31
CA ALA A 131 -24.40 -10.57 -21.94
C ALA A 131 -23.38 -11.24 -21.00
N ASN A 132 -22.31 -11.81 -21.60
CA ASN A 132 -21.15 -12.33 -20.86
C ASN A 132 -20.44 -11.23 -20.07
N VAL A 133 -20.06 -11.56 -18.84
CA VAL A 133 -19.23 -10.69 -18.00
C VAL A 133 -17.77 -10.94 -18.38
N THR A 134 -17.07 -9.89 -18.81
CA THR A 134 -15.69 -9.99 -19.33
C THR A 134 -14.73 -8.98 -18.70
N ASN A 135 -15.20 -8.21 -17.70
CA ASN A 135 -14.48 -7.09 -17.10
C ASN A 135 -13.95 -7.38 -15.69
N VAL A 136 -13.94 -8.65 -15.26
CA VAL A 136 -13.30 -9.06 -14.00
C VAL A 136 -11.79 -8.95 -14.18
N ASP A 137 -11.15 -8.03 -13.49
CA ASP A 137 -9.72 -7.80 -13.65
C ASP A 137 -8.95 -8.30 -12.42
N VAL A 138 -7.93 -9.11 -12.65
CA VAL A 138 -7.13 -9.77 -11.63
C VAL A 138 -5.68 -9.29 -11.77
N SER A 139 -5.13 -8.69 -10.73
CA SER A 139 -3.77 -8.16 -10.71
C SER A 139 -2.96 -8.82 -9.60
N CYS A 140 -1.87 -9.49 -9.97
CA CYS A 140 -0.95 -10.19 -9.07
C CYS A 140 0.34 -9.41 -8.90
N VAL A 141 0.78 -9.26 -7.65
CA VAL A 141 2.02 -8.57 -7.26
C VAL A 141 2.82 -9.42 -6.28
N ASP A 142 4.13 -9.29 -6.25
CA ASP A 142 4.97 -10.07 -5.32
C ASP A 142 4.73 -9.65 -3.85
N SER A 143 4.70 -10.63 -2.94
CA SER A 143 4.47 -10.37 -1.52
C SER A 143 5.75 -9.87 -0.84
N GLY A 144 5.93 -8.55 -0.73
CA GLY A 144 7.14 -7.95 -0.17
C GLY A 144 7.36 -8.25 1.32
N GLY A 145 8.59 -8.64 1.67
CA GLY A 145 9.10 -8.84 3.05
C GLY A 145 10.53 -9.39 3.03
N GLY A 146 11.47 -8.75 3.74
CA GLY A 146 12.88 -9.17 3.80
C GLY A 146 13.08 -10.52 4.52
N SER A 147 14.21 -11.19 4.27
CA SER A 147 14.53 -12.57 4.71
C SER A 147 14.78 -12.76 6.23
N GLY A 148 14.10 -12.01 7.09
CA GLY A 148 14.20 -12.09 8.55
C GLY A 148 12.99 -11.52 9.32
N SER A 149 11.88 -11.24 8.63
CA SER A 149 10.63 -10.72 9.21
C SER A 149 9.45 -11.55 8.71
N ASP A 150 8.61 -12.03 9.63
CA ASP A 150 7.34 -12.69 9.28
C ASP A 150 6.25 -11.67 8.88
N TRP A 151 6.50 -10.37 9.08
CA TRP A 151 5.64 -9.29 8.61
C TRP A 151 5.87 -9.01 7.12
N LYS A 152 4.77 -9.02 6.38
CA LYS A 152 4.69 -8.77 4.94
C LYS A 152 3.84 -7.55 4.65
N TRP A 153 4.11 -6.88 3.54
CA TRP A 153 3.25 -5.79 3.07
C TRP A 153 1.96 -6.35 2.52
N ALA A 154 0.83 -5.81 2.98
CA ALA A 154 -0.46 -6.03 2.35
C ALA A 154 -0.68 -4.87 1.39
N ASN A 155 -0.82 -5.15 0.09
CA ASN A 155 -0.97 -4.11 -0.93
C ASN A 155 -2.30 -3.37 -0.71
N PRO A 156 -2.30 -2.10 -0.28
CA PRO A 156 -3.49 -1.28 -0.46
C PRO A 156 -3.48 -0.76 -1.89
N LEU A 157 -4.68 -0.50 -2.44
CA LEU A 157 -4.80 0.49 -3.51
C LEU A 157 -4.03 1.76 -3.09
N PRO A 158 -3.25 2.42 -3.95
CA PRO A 158 -2.53 3.63 -3.58
C PRO A 158 -3.52 4.74 -3.18
N GLN A 159 -3.59 5.10 -1.90
CA GLN A 159 -4.47 6.20 -1.43
C GLN A 159 -3.75 7.23 -0.57
N GLY A 160 -2.62 6.90 0.05
CA GLY A 160 -1.84 7.84 0.89
C GLY A 160 -2.54 8.34 2.16
N ASN A 161 -3.78 7.89 2.44
CA ASN A 161 -4.56 8.32 3.59
C ASN A 161 -4.14 7.58 4.86
N ALA A 162 -3.98 8.30 5.97
CA ALA A 162 -3.73 7.68 7.26
C ALA A 162 -4.94 6.83 7.68
N ILE A 163 -4.70 5.54 7.89
CA ILE A 163 -5.69 4.60 8.40
C ILE A 163 -5.65 4.68 9.93
N ASN A 164 -6.82 4.87 10.53
CA ASN A 164 -6.96 5.21 11.95
C ASN A 164 -7.36 4.02 12.80
N ASP A 165 -8.24 3.16 12.28
CA ASP A 165 -8.79 2.04 13.03
C ASP A 165 -9.26 0.90 12.10
N MET A 166 -9.41 -0.30 12.65
CA MET A 166 -9.88 -1.47 11.91
C MET A 166 -10.56 -2.53 12.80
N VAL A 167 -11.51 -3.28 12.21
CA VAL A 167 -12.21 -4.38 12.87
C VAL A 167 -12.34 -5.59 11.95
N TRP A 168 -12.43 -6.79 12.53
CA TRP A 168 -12.78 -8.04 11.85
C TRP A 168 -14.19 -8.49 12.25
N ASN A 169 -15.03 -8.87 11.30
CA ASN A 169 -16.41 -9.32 11.59
C ASN A 169 -16.61 -10.84 11.62
N GLY A 170 -15.56 -11.63 11.43
CA GLY A 170 -15.63 -13.08 11.26
C GLY A 170 -15.45 -13.55 9.81
N SER A 171 -15.56 -12.66 8.82
CA SER A 171 -15.35 -12.95 7.40
C SER A 171 -14.62 -11.87 6.61
N GLN A 172 -14.56 -10.65 7.11
CA GLN A 172 -13.95 -9.51 6.44
C GLN A 172 -13.42 -8.47 7.45
N PHE A 173 -12.26 -7.91 7.13
CA PHE A 173 -11.70 -6.72 7.75
C PHE A 173 -12.35 -5.48 7.18
N VAL A 174 -12.63 -4.50 8.04
CA VAL A 174 -13.01 -3.15 7.66
C VAL A 174 -12.06 -2.18 8.32
N ALA A 175 -11.36 -1.38 7.52
CA ALA A 175 -10.45 -0.34 7.98
C ALA A 175 -10.99 1.04 7.60
N VAL A 176 -10.82 2.02 8.50
CA VAL A 176 -11.32 3.38 8.31
C VAL A 176 -10.20 4.39 8.41
N ALA A 177 -10.31 5.46 7.62
CA ALA A 177 -9.21 6.38 7.38
C ALA A 177 -9.68 7.83 7.23
N SER A 178 -8.69 8.70 7.05
CA SER A 178 -8.92 10.13 6.73
C SER A 178 -9.67 10.29 5.40
N TYR A 179 -10.31 11.44 5.20
CA TYR A 179 -11.03 11.79 3.97
C TYR A 179 -12.14 10.81 3.56
N GLY A 180 -12.81 10.18 4.54
CA GLY A 180 -13.93 9.30 4.29
C GLY A 180 -13.54 7.94 3.73
N THR A 181 -12.25 7.60 3.71
CA THR A 181 -11.79 6.32 3.17
C THR A 181 -12.24 5.16 4.05
N ILE A 182 -12.88 4.18 3.41
CA ILE A 182 -13.21 2.87 3.98
C ILE A 182 -12.58 1.82 3.08
N LEU A 183 -11.85 0.88 3.67
CA LEU A 183 -11.25 -0.25 2.98
C LEU A 183 -11.81 -1.55 3.55
N THR A 184 -12.03 -2.54 2.69
CA THR A 184 -12.40 -3.87 3.13
C THR A 184 -11.47 -4.93 2.58
N SER A 185 -11.24 -5.97 3.37
CA SER A 185 -10.37 -7.08 2.98
C SER A 185 -10.88 -8.40 3.55
N PRO A 186 -11.10 -9.44 2.74
CA PRO A 186 -11.49 -10.74 3.26
C PRO A 186 -10.32 -11.47 3.97
N ASP A 187 -9.08 -11.07 3.70
CA ASP A 187 -7.89 -11.84 4.04
C ASP A 187 -6.71 -10.99 4.51
N GLY A 188 -6.91 -9.73 4.85
CA GLY A 188 -5.85 -8.83 5.33
C GLY A 188 -4.74 -8.51 4.33
N THR A 189 -4.70 -9.14 3.16
CA THR A 189 -3.66 -9.01 2.15
C THR A 189 -4.11 -8.20 0.94
N VAL A 190 -5.40 -8.32 0.58
CA VAL A 190 -6.02 -7.61 -0.54
C VAL A 190 -7.06 -6.64 -0.01
N TRP A 191 -6.90 -5.34 -0.30
CA TRP A 191 -7.78 -4.29 0.19
C TRP A 191 -8.53 -3.58 -0.92
N THR A 192 -9.85 -3.46 -0.77
CA THR A 192 -10.76 -2.80 -1.71
C THR A 192 -11.33 -1.53 -1.11
N THR A 193 -11.25 -0.40 -1.82
CA THR A 193 -11.89 0.85 -1.42
C THR A 193 -13.39 0.78 -1.56
N GLN A 194 -14.11 1.27 -0.56
CA GLN A 194 -15.56 1.38 -0.56
C GLN A 194 -15.99 2.85 -0.58
N ILE A 195 -17.13 3.12 -1.21
CA ILE A 195 -17.72 4.46 -1.26
C ILE A 195 -18.47 4.71 0.05
N SER A 196 -17.92 5.56 0.92
CA SER A 196 -18.52 5.92 2.21
C SER A 196 -19.63 6.97 2.11
N GLY A 197 -19.67 7.73 1.01
CA GLY A 197 -20.59 8.86 0.82
C GLY A 197 -20.20 10.13 1.59
N THR A 198 -18.99 10.21 2.15
CA THR A 198 -18.49 11.39 2.88
C THR A 198 -17.00 11.59 2.65
N ASN A 199 -16.50 12.80 2.91
CA ASN A 199 -15.07 13.14 2.94
C ASN A 199 -14.59 13.45 4.39
N SER A 200 -15.43 13.20 5.39
CA SER A 200 -15.09 13.40 6.81
C SER A 200 -13.96 12.46 7.25
N TYR A 201 -13.12 12.90 8.19
CA TYR A 201 -12.20 12.00 8.88
C TYR A 201 -12.97 10.89 9.60
N LEU A 202 -12.62 9.62 9.39
CA LEU A 202 -13.22 8.47 10.06
C LEU A 202 -12.23 7.92 11.10
N GLY A 203 -12.64 7.92 12.37
CA GLY A 203 -11.76 7.70 13.51
C GLY A 203 -11.83 6.30 14.10
N GLY A 204 -13.02 5.69 14.14
CA GLY A 204 -13.23 4.38 14.76
C GLY A 204 -14.33 3.56 14.09
N VAL A 205 -14.24 2.24 14.23
CA VAL A 205 -15.18 1.28 13.66
C VAL A 205 -15.49 0.12 14.62
N ALA A 206 -16.77 -0.25 14.74
CA ALA A 206 -17.22 -1.37 15.56
C ALA A 206 -18.16 -2.31 14.78
N TRP A 207 -18.19 -3.58 15.18
CA TRP A 207 -19.10 -4.61 14.68
C TRP A 207 -19.93 -5.17 15.85
N ASP A 208 -21.26 -5.25 15.71
CA ASP A 208 -22.17 -5.78 16.75
C ASP A 208 -22.58 -7.24 16.56
N GLY A 209 -22.09 -7.90 15.50
CA GLY A 209 -22.56 -9.22 15.07
C GLY A 209 -23.52 -9.19 13.88
N VAL A 210 -24.03 -8.01 13.50
CA VAL A 210 -25.01 -7.82 12.43
C VAL A 210 -24.66 -6.66 11.50
N GLN A 211 -24.08 -5.57 12.02
CA GLN A 211 -23.73 -4.38 11.26
C GLN A 211 -22.43 -3.71 11.75
N PHE A 212 -21.71 -3.13 10.80
CA PHE A 212 -20.62 -2.20 11.03
C PHE A 212 -21.17 -0.82 11.36
N VAL A 213 -20.51 -0.15 12.30
CA VAL A 213 -20.78 1.24 12.66
C VAL A 213 -19.46 2.00 12.69
N VAL A 214 -19.37 3.06 11.87
CA VAL A 214 -18.19 3.92 11.75
C VAL A 214 -18.51 5.29 12.31
N VAL A 215 -17.57 5.89 13.03
CA VAL A 215 -17.68 7.24 13.60
C VAL A 215 -16.55 8.14 13.12
N GLY A 216 -16.79 9.45 13.09
CA GLY A 216 -15.81 10.40 12.57
C GLY A 216 -16.04 11.87 12.91
N SER A 217 -15.30 12.75 12.23
CA SER A 217 -15.37 14.20 12.40
C SER A 217 -16.76 14.76 12.06
N ILE A 218 -17.12 15.90 12.66
CA ILE A 218 -18.38 16.60 12.35
C ILE A 218 -19.61 15.72 12.63
N GLY A 219 -19.56 14.90 13.69
CA GLY A 219 -20.63 14.00 14.09
C GLY A 219 -20.96 12.90 13.08
N THR A 220 -20.02 12.57 12.18
CA THR A 220 -20.24 11.55 11.14
C THR A 220 -20.49 10.20 11.79
N ILE A 221 -21.59 9.55 11.42
CA ILE A 221 -21.88 8.14 11.71
C ILE A 221 -22.34 7.45 10.43
N LEU A 222 -21.73 6.31 10.10
CA LEU A 222 -22.11 5.47 8.97
C LEU A 222 -22.40 4.05 9.46
N THR A 223 -23.40 3.40 8.86
CA THR A 223 -23.72 1.98 9.14
C THR A 223 -23.67 1.15 7.87
N SER A 224 -23.20 -0.08 7.96
CA SER A 224 -23.20 -1.03 6.84
C SER A 224 -23.33 -2.47 7.34
N PRO A 225 -24.27 -3.28 6.83
CA PRO A 225 -24.33 -4.72 7.16
C PRO A 225 -23.22 -5.54 6.48
N ASP A 226 -22.73 -5.08 5.33
CA ASP A 226 -21.85 -5.86 4.43
C ASP A 226 -20.45 -5.26 4.28
N GLY A 227 -20.17 -4.10 4.88
CA GLY A 227 -18.92 -3.37 4.75
C GLY A 227 -18.75 -2.65 3.40
N ILE A 228 -19.70 -2.80 2.47
CA ILE A 228 -19.63 -2.30 1.10
C ILE A 228 -20.58 -1.12 0.92
N THR A 229 -21.85 -1.31 1.31
CA THR A 229 -22.88 -0.28 1.17
C THR A 229 -23.04 0.49 2.47
N TRP A 230 -22.71 1.78 2.45
CA TRP A 230 -22.71 2.63 3.63
C TRP A 230 -23.90 3.59 3.67
N THR A 231 -24.56 3.67 4.81
CA THR A 231 -25.69 4.59 5.07
C THR A 231 -25.34 5.58 6.16
N ALA A 232 -25.43 6.88 5.89
CA ALA A 232 -25.24 7.92 6.89
C ALA A 232 -26.38 7.96 7.92
N ARG A 233 -26.03 8.18 9.20
CA ARG A 233 -26.97 8.28 10.32
C ARG A 233 -26.83 9.62 11.04
N ASP A 234 -27.95 10.11 11.58
CA ASP A 234 -27.96 11.33 12.38
C ASP A 234 -27.43 11.02 13.79
N SER A 235 -26.35 11.68 14.17
CA SER A 235 -25.75 11.58 15.51
C SER A 235 -26.35 12.57 16.50
N GLY A 236 -27.06 13.61 16.03
CA GLY A 236 -27.54 14.71 16.86
C GLY A 236 -26.44 15.62 17.40
N THR A 237 -25.21 15.55 16.87
CA THR A 237 -24.08 16.42 17.26
C THR A 237 -23.19 16.76 16.07
N LEU A 238 -22.36 17.80 16.23
CA LEU A 238 -21.31 18.17 15.28
C LEU A 238 -19.90 17.94 15.83
N ASN A 239 -19.79 17.36 17.04
CA ASN A 239 -18.48 17.03 17.62
C ASN A 239 -17.78 15.93 16.83
N GLY A 240 -16.45 15.94 16.82
CA GLY A 240 -15.69 14.82 16.27
C GLY A 240 -15.78 13.61 17.18
N LEU A 241 -16.18 12.47 16.62
CA LEU A 241 -16.20 11.17 17.28
C LEU A 241 -14.92 10.42 16.91
N GLY A 242 -14.15 10.04 17.93
CA GLY A 242 -12.81 9.48 17.78
C GLY A 242 -12.78 7.96 17.75
N ASP A 243 -13.65 7.31 18.53
CA ASP A 243 -13.65 5.85 18.69
C ASP A 243 -15.04 5.34 19.12
N ILE A 244 -15.30 4.06 18.90
CA ILE A 244 -16.57 3.40 19.17
C ILE A 244 -16.37 1.94 19.61
N VAL A 245 -17.14 1.49 20.59
CA VAL A 245 -17.13 0.09 21.04
C VAL A 245 -18.54 -0.49 21.18
N TRP A 246 -18.68 -1.80 20.95
CA TRP A 246 -19.88 -2.57 21.22
C TRP A 246 -19.71 -3.44 22.48
N ASN A 247 -20.68 -3.43 23.40
CA ASN A 247 -20.61 -4.23 24.64
C ASN A 247 -21.46 -5.51 24.64
N GLY A 248 -22.05 -5.89 23.50
CA GLY A 248 -23.03 -6.97 23.41
C GLY A 248 -24.50 -6.53 23.45
N SER A 249 -24.77 -5.26 23.79
CA SER A 249 -26.15 -4.73 23.86
C SER A 249 -26.29 -3.26 23.43
N GLN A 250 -25.20 -2.50 23.44
CA GLN A 250 -25.19 -1.08 23.12
C GLN A 250 -23.81 -0.64 22.58
N PHE A 251 -23.85 0.18 21.55
CA PHE A 251 -22.73 0.97 21.07
C PHE A 251 -22.48 2.16 21.98
N VAL A 252 -21.20 2.44 22.24
CA VAL A 252 -20.73 3.64 22.92
C VAL A 252 -19.69 4.31 22.04
N ALA A 253 -20.00 5.49 21.52
CA ALA A 253 -19.08 6.33 20.76
C ALA A 253 -18.57 7.47 21.64
N VAL A 254 -17.26 7.72 21.60
CA VAL A 254 -16.59 8.79 22.36
C VAL A 254 -15.89 9.76 21.43
N GLY A 255 -15.70 11.01 21.87
CA GLY A 255 -15.09 12.01 21.03
C GLY A 255 -14.61 13.27 21.73
N THR A 256 -14.27 14.25 20.91
CA THR A 256 -13.71 15.54 21.32
C THR A 256 -14.73 16.65 21.06
N GLY A 257 -14.90 17.58 21.99
CA GLY A 257 -15.82 18.70 21.81
C GLY A 257 -16.07 19.50 23.09
N THR A 258 -17.01 20.44 23.03
CA THR A 258 -17.36 21.32 24.18
C THR A 258 -18.57 20.84 24.99
N SER A 259 -19.35 19.91 24.45
CA SER A 259 -20.50 19.23 25.07
C SER A 259 -20.71 17.89 24.37
N ASN A 260 -21.62 17.00 24.81
CA ASN A 260 -22.04 15.80 24.03
C ASN A 260 -20.90 14.93 23.47
N GLN A 261 -19.88 14.62 24.29
CA GLN A 261 -18.71 13.84 23.87
C GLN A 261 -18.92 12.31 23.92
N VAL A 262 -20.03 11.86 24.47
CA VAL A 262 -20.39 10.43 24.53
C VAL A 262 -21.77 10.25 23.93
N LEU A 263 -21.90 9.28 23.03
CA LEU A 263 -23.18 8.87 22.47
C LEU A 263 -23.38 7.38 22.67
N THR A 264 -24.63 6.98 22.88
CA THR A 264 -25.01 5.58 23.01
C THR A 264 -26.10 5.22 22.02
N SER A 265 -26.05 4.01 21.45
CA SER A 265 -27.09 3.48 20.59
C SER A 265 -27.25 1.97 20.75
N PRO A 266 -28.46 1.42 20.90
CA PRO A 266 -28.67 -0.03 20.92
C PRO A 266 -28.56 -0.68 19.52
N ASP A 267 -28.66 0.10 18.45
CA ASP A 267 -28.82 -0.40 17.07
C ASP A 267 -27.93 0.31 16.04
N GLY A 268 -27.07 1.25 16.46
CA GLY A 268 -26.22 2.05 15.58
C GLY A 268 -26.97 3.05 14.69
N ILE A 269 -28.30 3.11 14.75
CA ILE A 269 -29.15 3.96 13.92
C ILE A 269 -29.68 5.14 14.73
N VAL A 270 -30.22 4.88 15.93
CA VAL A 270 -30.77 5.92 16.80
C VAL A 270 -29.80 6.22 17.92
N TRP A 271 -29.29 7.45 17.94
CA TRP A 271 -28.26 7.88 18.87
C TRP A 271 -28.79 8.80 19.97
N THR A 272 -28.33 8.55 21.20
CA THR A 272 -28.62 9.41 22.35
C THR A 272 -27.34 10.02 22.88
N SER A 273 -27.26 11.35 22.92
CA SER A 273 -26.18 12.08 23.57
C SER A 273 -26.21 11.90 25.09
N ARG A 274 -25.06 11.60 25.69
CA ARG A 274 -24.87 11.45 27.13
C ARG A 274 -24.00 12.58 27.67
N ALA A 275 -24.55 13.33 28.62
CA ALA A 275 -23.82 14.36 29.31
C ALA A 275 -22.81 13.73 30.29
N VAL A 276 -21.54 14.08 30.15
CA VAL A 276 -20.50 13.74 31.11
C VAL A 276 -20.19 14.97 31.97
N ALA A 277 -20.08 14.79 33.28
CA ALA A 277 -19.77 15.89 34.19
C ALA A 277 -18.29 16.31 34.06
N GLY A 278 -18.04 17.49 33.48
CA GLY A 278 -16.71 18.09 33.36
C GLY A 278 -16.60 19.05 32.16
N ALA A 279 -15.78 20.10 32.27
CA ALA A 279 -15.53 21.04 31.17
C ALA A 279 -14.38 20.51 30.28
N TYR A 280 -14.64 20.38 28.97
CA TYR A 280 -13.67 20.01 27.92
C TYR A 280 -13.06 18.60 28.05
N LEU A 281 -13.80 17.58 27.60
CA LEU A 281 -13.29 16.22 27.45
C LEU A 281 -12.84 16.00 26.01
N ASN A 282 -11.62 15.49 25.87
CA ASN A 282 -11.07 14.99 24.62
C ASN A 282 -10.87 13.49 24.77
N LEU A 283 -11.97 12.74 24.68
CA LEU A 283 -11.92 11.28 24.73
C LEU A 283 -11.41 10.77 23.38
N ARG A 284 -10.41 9.88 23.43
CA ARG A 284 -9.68 9.41 22.24
C ARG A 284 -10.04 8.00 21.86
N SER A 285 -10.03 7.08 22.82
CA SER A 285 -10.29 5.66 22.60
C SER A 285 -11.12 5.06 23.73
N VAL A 286 -11.91 4.02 23.44
CA VAL A 286 -12.81 3.38 24.39
C VAL A 286 -12.80 1.85 24.27
N ALA A 287 -12.76 1.14 25.40
CA ALA A 287 -12.79 -0.32 25.46
C ALA A 287 -13.82 -0.85 26.47
N TRP A 288 -14.24 -2.10 26.27
CA TRP A 288 -15.14 -2.85 27.16
C TRP A 288 -14.45 -4.13 27.63
N ASN A 289 -14.48 -4.41 28.95
CA ASN A 289 -13.89 -5.64 29.51
C ASN A 289 -14.89 -6.73 29.88
N GLY A 290 -16.14 -6.65 29.43
CA GLY A 290 -17.20 -7.56 29.88
C GLY A 290 -18.01 -7.06 31.08
N SER A 291 -17.55 -6.01 31.78
CA SER A 291 -18.26 -5.44 32.94
C SER A 291 -18.28 -3.90 33.00
N VAL A 292 -17.22 -3.24 32.54
CA VAL A 292 -17.04 -1.79 32.61
C VAL A 292 -16.49 -1.28 31.28
N PHE A 293 -16.91 -0.08 30.88
CA PHE A 293 -16.31 0.72 29.81
C PHE A 293 -15.18 1.57 30.38
N ALA A 294 -14.08 1.69 29.65
CA ALA A 294 -12.98 2.59 29.98
C ALA A 294 -12.62 3.43 28.75
N ALA A 295 -12.53 4.76 28.89
CA ALA A 295 -12.23 5.70 27.81
C ALA A 295 -11.04 6.59 28.16
N THR A 296 -10.04 6.68 27.28
CA THR A 296 -8.84 7.49 27.51
C THR A 296 -9.13 8.96 27.30
N ASP A 297 -8.64 9.81 28.22
CA ASP A 297 -8.63 11.25 28.02
C ASP A 297 -7.25 11.71 27.54
N GLY A 298 -7.18 12.67 26.63
CA GLY A 298 -5.89 13.17 26.13
C GLY A 298 -5.00 13.86 27.20
N LEU A 299 -5.28 13.73 28.50
CA LEU A 299 -4.68 14.45 29.63
C LEU A 299 -4.39 13.54 30.84
N ALA A 300 -3.76 12.38 30.59
CA ALA A 300 -3.24 11.45 31.60
C ALA A 300 -4.28 10.78 32.53
N ALA A 301 -5.54 10.71 32.10
CA ALA A 301 -6.62 10.05 32.81
C ALA A 301 -7.42 9.09 31.91
N VAL A 302 -8.23 8.26 32.56
CA VAL A 302 -9.22 7.36 31.96
C VAL A 302 -10.56 7.64 32.63
N TYR A 303 -11.65 7.52 31.89
CA TYR A 303 -13.02 7.58 32.38
C TYR A 303 -13.61 6.17 32.41
N THR A 304 -14.26 5.77 33.50
CA THR A 304 -14.93 4.46 33.60
C THR A 304 -16.44 4.56 33.76
N SER A 305 -17.18 3.62 33.17
CA SER A 305 -18.64 3.54 33.26
C SER A 305 -19.14 2.10 33.18
N ALA A 306 -20.08 1.71 34.05
CA ALA A 306 -20.73 0.40 33.95
C ALA A 306 -21.84 0.34 32.88
N ASN A 307 -22.31 1.49 32.37
CA ASN A 307 -23.53 1.57 31.55
C ASN A 307 -23.42 2.51 30.35
N GLY A 308 -22.25 3.10 30.08
CA GLY A 308 -22.03 4.04 28.98
C GLY A 308 -22.67 5.43 29.17
N VAL A 309 -23.38 5.66 30.29
CA VAL A 309 -24.11 6.91 30.58
C VAL A 309 -23.43 7.71 31.68
N THR A 310 -23.12 7.09 32.80
CA THR A 310 -22.49 7.75 33.95
C THR A 310 -21.02 7.40 34.00
N TRP A 311 -20.16 8.40 33.88
CA TRP A 311 -18.71 8.23 33.79
C TRP A 311 -17.97 8.84 34.97
N THR A 312 -16.96 8.15 35.46
CA THR A 312 -16.10 8.59 36.57
C THR A 312 -14.67 8.74 36.07
N ARG A 313 -14.04 9.89 36.33
CA ARG A 313 -12.64 10.15 35.94
C ARG A 313 -11.68 9.51 36.93
N VAL A 314 -10.67 8.81 36.42
CA VAL A 314 -9.57 8.16 37.15
C VAL A 314 -8.25 8.66 36.58
N TYR A 315 -7.39 9.25 37.42
CA TYR A 315 -6.05 9.64 37.00
C TYR A 315 -5.11 8.44 37.02
N ILE A 316 -4.39 8.20 35.92
CA ILE A 316 -3.58 7.00 35.75
C ILE A 316 -2.06 7.29 35.68
N GLY A 317 -1.66 8.55 35.55
CA GLY A 317 -0.26 8.95 35.57
C GLY A 317 -0.02 10.38 35.10
N THR A 318 1.15 10.63 34.51
CA THR A 318 1.55 11.95 33.96
C THR A 318 1.75 11.95 32.44
N ARG A 319 1.69 10.76 31.80
CA ARG A 319 1.89 10.58 30.37
C ARG A 319 0.55 10.45 29.66
N THR A 320 0.45 10.98 28.45
CA THR A 320 -0.79 11.00 27.67
C THR A 320 -1.15 9.60 27.18
N PRO A 321 -2.33 9.05 27.50
CA PRO A 321 -2.83 7.82 26.91
C PRO A 321 -3.40 8.11 25.51
N TYR A 322 -3.19 7.17 24.59
CA TYR A 322 -3.64 7.26 23.20
C TYR A 322 -4.74 6.25 22.92
N SER A 323 -4.47 4.96 23.15
CA SER A 323 -5.39 3.85 22.85
C SER A 323 -5.54 2.91 24.05
N ILE A 324 -6.68 2.22 24.11
CA ILE A 324 -7.01 1.25 25.16
C ILE A 324 -7.60 -0.02 24.55
N ALA A 325 -7.18 -1.18 25.04
CA ALA A 325 -7.75 -2.48 24.70
C ALA A 325 -8.04 -3.29 25.96
N SER A 326 -8.76 -4.40 25.80
CA SER A 326 -9.07 -5.33 26.88
C SER A 326 -9.11 -6.77 26.37
N ASP A 327 -8.60 -7.70 27.18
CA ASP A 327 -8.71 -9.16 26.96
C ASP A 327 -9.97 -9.77 27.58
N GLY A 328 -10.79 -8.96 28.25
CA GLY A 328 -11.98 -9.37 28.99
C GLY A 328 -11.75 -9.60 30.49
N ASN A 329 -10.49 -9.59 30.95
CA ASN A 329 -10.10 -9.68 32.35
C ASN A 329 -9.39 -8.41 32.84
N GLN A 330 -8.71 -7.69 31.95
CA GLN A 330 -7.99 -6.46 32.23
C GLN A 330 -7.99 -5.51 31.04
N PHE A 331 -7.84 -4.22 31.35
CA PHE A 331 -7.53 -3.17 30.40
C PHE A 331 -6.02 -2.98 30.27
N VAL A 332 -5.62 -2.61 29.06
CA VAL A 332 -4.27 -2.15 28.74
C VAL A 332 -4.37 -0.81 28.01
N VAL A 333 -3.68 0.21 28.53
CA VAL A 333 -3.62 1.55 27.95
C VAL A 333 -2.22 1.82 27.46
N VAL A 334 -2.09 2.23 26.19
CA VAL A 334 -0.83 2.63 25.59
C VAL A 334 -0.80 4.14 25.33
N GLY A 335 0.38 4.73 25.31
CA GLY A 335 0.50 6.18 25.16
C GLY A 335 1.90 6.70 24.89
N SER A 336 2.18 7.93 25.32
CA SER A 336 3.49 8.58 25.18
C SER A 336 4.59 7.86 25.98
N SER A 337 5.15 6.78 25.43
CA SER A 337 6.21 5.96 26.02
C SER A 337 5.83 5.33 27.37
N VAL A 338 4.60 4.81 27.43
CA VAL A 338 4.08 4.08 28.58
C VAL A 338 3.04 3.04 28.18
N ILE A 339 2.96 1.97 28.97
CA ILE A 339 1.89 0.97 28.99
C ILE A 339 1.37 0.87 30.42
N TYR A 340 0.06 1.05 30.60
CA TYR A 340 -0.63 0.84 31.88
C TYR A 340 -1.56 -0.37 31.80
N THR A 341 -1.77 -1.04 32.92
CA THR A 341 -2.72 -2.15 33.05
C THR A 341 -3.66 -1.95 34.23
N SER A 342 -4.88 -2.47 34.11
CA SER A 342 -5.88 -2.44 35.17
C SER A 342 -6.94 -3.54 35.01
N PRO A 343 -7.17 -4.41 36.00
CA PRO A 343 -8.26 -5.39 35.94
C PRO A 343 -9.66 -4.77 35.88
N ASP A 344 -9.88 -3.65 36.57
CA ASP A 344 -11.21 -3.08 36.83
C ASP A 344 -11.42 -1.65 36.31
N GLY A 345 -10.38 -1.05 35.73
CA GLY A 345 -10.39 0.33 35.22
C GLY A 345 -10.33 1.41 36.31
N THR A 346 -10.29 1.04 37.59
CA THR A 346 -10.25 1.98 38.72
C THR A 346 -8.88 2.05 39.39
N ALA A 347 -8.12 0.95 39.40
CA ALA A 347 -6.75 0.89 39.89
C ALA A 347 -5.77 0.54 38.77
N TRP A 348 -4.84 1.45 38.48
CA TRP A 348 -3.91 1.33 37.35
C TRP A 348 -2.47 1.16 37.81
N SER A 349 -1.72 0.33 37.09
CA SER A 349 -0.29 0.12 37.30
C SER A 349 0.49 0.33 36.01
N VAL A 350 1.76 0.74 36.10
CA VAL A 350 2.65 0.86 34.94
C VAL A 350 3.26 -0.51 34.68
N ALA A 351 2.97 -1.10 33.51
CA ALA A 351 3.61 -2.33 33.06
C ALA A 351 4.99 -2.04 32.45
N GLU A 352 5.08 -1.01 31.59
CA GLU A 352 6.35 -0.60 30.98
C GLU A 352 6.40 0.91 30.74
N GLN A 353 7.58 1.52 30.89
CA GLN A 353 7.81 2.95 30.64
C GLN A 353 9.26 3.26 30.27
N GLY A 354 9.50 4.24 29.39
CA GLY A 354 10.84 4.76 29.11
C GLY A 354 11.12 5.05 27.64
N GLY A 355 12.28 5.65 27.36
CA GLY A 355 12.66 6.10 26.01
C GLY A 355 12.78 4.98 24.97
N ASN A 356 13.06 3.75 25.42
CA ASN A 356 13.14 2.58 24.54
C ASN A 356 11.77 2.11 24.03
N LEU A 357 10.65 2.55 24.62
CA LEU A 357 9.31 2.15 24.18
C LEU A 357 8.81 3.00 22.99
N GLY A 358 9.27 4.25 22.85
CA GLY A 358 8.78 5.17 21.81
C GLY A 358 7.34 5.62 22.03
N GLN A 359 6.66 6.17 21.03
CA GLN A 359 5.21 6.45 21.10
C GLN A 359 4.44 5.24 20.59
N ILE A 360 3.42 4.79 21.33
CA ILE A 360 2.54 3.68 20.94
C ILE A 360 1.13 4.23 20.77
N PHE A 361 0.59 4.19 19.55
CA PHE A 361 -0.68 4.83 19.20
C PHE A 361 -1.86 3.88 19.19
N GLY A 362 -1.65 2.60 18.87
CA GLY A 362 -2.69 1.58 18.78
C GLY A 362 -2.40 0.38 19.67
N ILE A 363 -3.46 -0.25 20.18
CA ILE A 363 -3.40 -1.54 20.87
C ILE A 363 -4.67 -2.35 20.59
N SER A 364 -4.56 -3.66 20.45
CA SER A 364 -5.70 -4.58 20.41
C SER A 364 -5.37 -5.91 21.08
N TRP A 365 -6.40 -6.72 21.29
CA TRP A 365 -6.33 -8.09 21.81
C TRP A 365 -6.74 -9.06 20.70
N ASP A 366 -5.91 -10.07 20.43
CA ASP A 366 -6.19 -11.07 19.38
C ASP A 366 -6.84 -12.35 19.91
N GLY A 367 -7.27 -12.41 21.18
CA GLY A 367 -7.78 -13.65 21.78
C GLY A 367 -6.72 -14.49 22.50
N ASN A 368 -5.43 -14.21 22.28
CA ASN A 368 -4.30 -14.91 22.88
C ASN A 368 -3.22 -13.97 23.46
N GLN A 369 -2.97 -12.83 22.84
CA GLN A 369 -1.99 -11.82 23.25
C GLN A 369 -2.44 -10.40 22.87
N PHE A 370 -1.84 -9.43 23.56
CA PHE A 370 -1.92 -8.02 23.19
C PHE A 370 -0.93 -7.72 22.08
N LEU A 371 -1.39 -6.87 21.16
CA LEU A 371 -0.62 -6.34 20.05
C LEU A 371 -0.64 -4.83 20.17
N ALA A 372 0.53 -4.21 20.25
CA ALA A 372 0.66 -2.76 20.39
C ALA A 372 1.53 -2.19 19.26
N SER A 373 1.07 -1.12 18.63
CA SER A 373 1.72 -0.51 17.46
C SER A 373 2.07 0.96 17.71
N GLY A 374 3.26 1.35 17.27
CA GLY A 374 3.86 2.66 17.55
C GLY A 374 4.72 3.16 16.40
N SER A 375 5.54 4.19 16.65
CA SER A 375 6.44 4.75 15.63
C SER A 375 7.43 3.69 15.12
N ASN A 376 7.15 3.11 13.95
CA ASN A 376 7.93 2.06 13.30
C ASN A 376 8.15 0.78 14.15
N ARG A 377 7.27 0.50 15.12
CA ARG A 377 7.44 -0.63 16.05
C ARG A 377 6.12 -1.31 16.33
N VAL A 378 6.19 -2.62 16.54
CA VAL A 378 5.09 -3.47 17.00
C VAL A 378 5.62 -4.28 18.16
N PHE A 379 4.83 -4.40 19.21
CA PHE A 379 5.12 -5.20 20.39
C PHE A 379 4.01 -6.22 20.60
N THR A 380 4.37 -7.41 21.07
CA THR A 380 3.43 -8.46 21.48
C THR A 380 3.56 -8.74 22.97
N SER A 381 2.47 -9.10 23.63
CA SER A 381 2.47 -9.50 25.04
C SER A 381 1.30 -10.43 25.38
N PRO A 382 1.54 -11.70 25.74
CA PRO A 382 0.47 -12.62 26.17
C PRO A 382 -0.20 -12.25 27.49
N ASP A 383 0.48 -11.46 28.35
CA ASP A 383 0.07 -11.21 29.74
C ASP A 383 -0.09 -9.72 30.09
N ALA A 384 0.16 -8.82 29.13
CA ALA A 384 0.27 -7.36 29.30
C ALA A 384 1.39 -6.89 30.25
N VAL A 385 2.26 -7.79 30.68
CA VAL A 385 3.39 -7.50 31.58
C VAL A 385 4.71 -7.60 30.84
N THR A 386 4.90 -8.68 30.08
CA THR A 386 6.12 -8.96 29.33
C THR A 386 5.90 -8.60 27.87
N TRP A 387 6.58 -7.56 27.39
CA TRP A 387 6.47 -7.08 26.01
C TRP A 387 7.69 -7.46 25.18
N THR A 388 7.43 -8.04 24.01
CA THR A 388 8.48 -8.39 23.04
C THR A 388 8.33 -7.49 21.83
N GLN A 389 9.37 -6.72 21.51
CA GLN A 389 9.40 -5.96 20.25
C GLN A 389 9.58 -6.94 19.09
N GLN A 390 8.68 -6.84 18.11
CA GLN A 390 8.75 -7.61 16.88
C GLN A 390 9.65 -6.89 15.87
N ASN A 391 10.40 -7.68 15.09
CA ASN A 391 11.20 -7.14 13.99
C ASN A 391 10.24 -6.66 12.89
N ILE A 392 10.30 -5.38 12.56
CA ILE A 392 9.64 -4.81 11.39
C ILE A 392 10.72 -4.21 10.53
N ASP A 393 10.70 -4.53 9.24
CA ASP A 393 11.59 -3.90 8.28
C ASP A 393 11.16 -2.44 8.05
N THR A 394 11.69 -1.55 8.88
CA THR A 394 11.36 -0.11 8.91
C THR A 394 12.60 0.74 8.70
N ARG A 395 13.59 0.24 7.95
CA ARG A 395 14.82 0.99 7.71
C ARG A 395 14.49 2.35 7.09
N THR A 396 14.56 3.41 7.90
CA THR A 396 14.54 4.80 7.43
C THR A 396 15.89 5.12 6.81
N GLN A 397 16.10 4.66 5.59
CA GLN A 397 17.35 4.86 4.87
C GLN A 397 17.07 5.53 3.53
N VAL A 398 18.01 6.38 3.11
CA VAL A 398 17.89 7.25 1.93
C VAL A 398 18.00 6.41 0.67
N LEU A 399 17.04 6.49 -0.27
CA LEU A 399 17.25 5.96 -1.62
C LEU A 399 18.12 6.93 -2.40
N SER A 400 19.17 6.43 -3.06
CA SER A 400 20.13 7.26 -3.79
C SER A 400 19.96 7.16 -5.30
N THR A 401 19.60 5.97 -5.81
CA THR A 401 19.64 5.66 -7.25
C THR A 401 18.47 4.78 -7.65
N ILE A 402 18.15 4.77 -8.94
CA ILE A 402 17.11 3.95 -9.54
C ILE A 402 17.41 3.65 -11.01
N ILE A 403 17.14 2.42 -11.44
CA ILE A 403 17.30 1.97 -12.81
C ILE A 403 16.13 1.09 -13.24
N GLY A 404 15.82 1.05 -14.53
CA GLY A 404 14.88 0.09 -15.12
C GLY A 404 15.53 -0.69 -16.26
N ASN A 405 15.18 -1.97 -16.40
CA ASN A 405 15.61 -2.79 -17.55
C ASN A 405 14.51 -2.99 -18.61
N GLY A 406 13.35 -2.37 -18.42
CA GLY A 406 12.17 -2.50 -19.28
C GLY A 406 11.16 -3.57 -18.82
N SER A 407 11.50 -4.40 -17.84
CA SER A 407 10.59 -5.35 -17.20
C SER A 407 10.48 -5.14 -15.70
N ILE A 408 11.58 -4.77 -15.06
CA ILE A 408 11.64 -4.42 -13.65
C ILE A 408 12.43 -3.13 -13.43
N PHE A 409 12.19 -2.54 -12.28
CA PHE A 409 12.86 -1.39 -11.71
C PHE A 409 13.63 -1.83 -10.47
N VAL A 410 14.79 -1.24 -10.25
CA VAL A 410 15.61 -1.47 -9.06
C VAL A 410 16.01 -0.10 -8.52
N THR A 411 15.80 0.15 -7.24
CA THR A 411 16.30 1.32 -6.52
C THR A 411 17.13 0.89 -5.33
N ALA A 412 18.17 1.65 -5.01
CA ALA A 412 19.08 1.31 -3.94
C ALA A 412 19.52 2.54 -3.15
N GLY A 413 20.11 2.34 -1.96
CA GLY A 413 20.56 3.46 -1.15
C GLY A 413 21.23 3.12 0.19
N GLY A 414 20.97 3.96 1.20
CA GLY A 414 21.53 3.87 2.55
C GLY A 414 21.35 2.50 3.18
N GLY A 415 22.35 2.12 3.99
CA GLY A 415 22.45 0.82 4.65
C GLY A 415 22.30 -0.39 3.73
N GLY A 416 22.66 -0.23 2.46
CA GLY A 416 22.67 -1.29 1.47
C GLY A 416 21.28 -1.69 0.97
N ILE A 417 20.24 -0.91 1.24
CA ILE A 417 18.88 -1.24 0.76
C ILE A 417 18.86 -1.38 -0.75
N ILE A 418 18.19 -2.42 -1.23
CA ILE A 418 17.79 -2.59 -2.61
C ILE A 418 16.30 -2.91 -2.61
N LEU A 419 15.51 -2.15 -3.36
CA LEU A 419 14.12 -2.44 -3.66
C LEU A 419 13.99 -2.71 -5.16
N ASP A 420 13.08 -3.59 -5.56
CA ASP A 420 12.69 -3.75 -6.95
C ASP A 420 11.17 -3.60 -7.13
N SER A 421 10.75 -3.41 -8.38
CA SER A 421 9.34 -3.23 -8.73
C SER A 421 9.10 -3.61 -10.18
N VAL A 422 7.97 -4.22 -10.51
CA VAL A 422 7.59 -4.50 -11.91
C VAL A 422 6.75 -3.35 -12.52
N ASP A 423 6.17 -2.50 -11.69
CA ASP A 423 5.12 -1.54 -12.09
C ASP A 423 5.34 -0.11 -11.57
N THR A 424 6.41 0.15 -10.81
CA THR A 424 6.73 1.38 -10.07
C THR A 424 5.74 1.80 -8.98
N VAL A 425 4.68 1.01 -8.76
CA VAL A 425 3.65 1.25 -7.76
C VAL A 425 3.97 0.43 -6.51
N ALA A 426 4.25 -0.87 -6.68
CA ALA A 426 4.63 -1.77 -5.60
C ALA A 426 6.15 -1.98 -5.60
N TRP A 427 6.81 -1.70 -4.47
CA TRP A 427 8.25 -1.88 -4.29
C TRP A 427 8.54 -2.97 -3.26
N THR A 428 9.37 -3.95 -3.62
CA THR A 428 9.75 -5.10 -2.78
C THR A 428 11.18 -4.94 -2.31
N LEU A 429 11.43 -5.12 -1.00
CA LEU A 429 12.77 -5.12 -0.44
C LEU A 429 13.50 -6.43 -0.69
N GLN A 430 14.70 -6.30 -1.26
CA GLN A 430 15.57 -7.41 -1.62
C GLN A 430 16.64 -7.65 -0.56
N SER A 431 16.98 -8.93 -0.37
CA SER A 431 18.06 -9.33 0.53
C SER A 431 19.40 -9.05 -0.14
N SER A 432 19.94 -7.87 0.14
CA SER A 432 21.22 -7.43 -0.40
C SER A 432 22.40 -7.74 0.52
N GLY A 433 22.15 -8.03 1.81
CA GLY A 433 23.13 -8.24 2.91
C GLY A 433 23.40 -6.98 3.76
N ASP A 434 24.29 -7.06 4.76
CA ASP A 434 24.66 -5.93 5.63
C ASP A 434 25.75 -5.05 4.97
N PHE A 435 25.35 -4.27 3.97
CA PHE A 435 26.24 -3.39 3.23
C PHE A 435 26.13 -1.93 3.66
N ASN A 436 27.18 -1.15 3.35
CA ASN A 436 27.11 0.30 3.45
C ASN A 436 26.21 0.89 2.36
N HIS A 437 26.08 2.20 2.35
CA HIS A 437 25.29 2.96 1.37
C HIS A 437 25.60 2.55 -0.08
N ILE A 438 24.60 2.09 -0.84
CA ILE A 438 24.69 1.95 -2.30
C ILE A 438 24.49 3.33 -2.90
N ASN A 439 25.38 3.77 -3.80
CA ASN A 439 25.28 5.10 -4.42
C ASN A 439 24.64 5.02 -5.80
N ASP A 440 24.96 3.98 -6.57
CA ASP A 440 24.50 3.86 -7.95
C ASP A 440 24.25 2.40 -8.40
N VAL A 441 23.40 2.22 -9.41
CA VAL A 441 23.03 0.94 -10.01
C VAL A 441 22.73 1.10 -11.50
N ILE A 442 23.24 0.19 -12.32
CA ILE A 442 22.97 0.19 -13.77
C ILE A 442 22.56 -1.18 -14.28
N TRP A 443 21.89 -1.19 -15.43
CA TRP A 443 21.57 -2.37 -16.21
C TRP A 443 22.46 -2.45 -17.45
N SER A 444 23.16 -3.57 -17.64
CA SER A 444 24.08 -3.75 -18.77
C SER A 444 23.43 -4.26 -20.05
N GLY A 445 22.14 -4.60 -20.01
CA GLY A 445 21.48 -5.44 -21.02
C GLY A 445 21.35 -6.90 -20.58
N SER A 446 22.11 -7.35 -19.57
CA SER A 446 22.09 -8.73 -19.09
C SER A 446 22.12 -8.90 -17.57
N GLN A 447 22.60 -7.91 -16.83
CA GLN A 447 22.62 -7.91 -15.36
C GLN A 447 22.59 -6.50 -14.80
N PHE A 448 22.10 -6.38 -13.58
CA PHE A 448 22.28 -5.23 -12.71
C PHE A 448 23.65 -5.28 -12.05
N VAL A 449 24.30 -4.11 -11.97
CA VAL A 449 25.57 -3.93 -11.26
C VAL A 449 25.49 -2.66 -10.42
N THR A 450 25.87 -2.74 -9.16
CA THR A 450 25.87 -1.60 -8.23
C THR A 450 27.28 -1.07 -7.98
N ALA A 451 27.35 0.21 -7.61
CA ALA A 451 28.51 0.86 -7.04
C ALA A 451 28.11 1.56 -5.74
N GLY A 452 28.70 1.17 -4.61
CA GLY A 452 28.15 1.56 -3.33
C GLY A 452 29.04 1.36 -2.14
N GLY A 453 29.39 2.45 -1.44
CA GLY A 453 30.24 2.37 -0.26
C GLY A 453 31.54 1.66 -0.62
N PHE A 454 31.79 0.50 -0.03
CA PHE A 454 32.98 -0.31 -0.30
C PHE A 454 32.68 -1.62 -1.07
N ALA A 455 31.55 -1.69 -1.78
CA ALA A 455 31.07 -2.90 -2.43
C ALA A 455 30.60 -2.65 -3.88
N ILE A 456 30.74 -3.70 -4.69
CA ILE A 456 30.06 -3.87 -5.98
C ILE A 456 29.23 -5.14 -5.84
N LEU A 457 27.95 -5.08 -6.21
CA LEU A 457 27.06 -6.25 -6.24
C LEU A 457 26.53 -6.45 -7.64
N THR A 458 26.35 -7.70 -8.03
CA THR A 458 25.75 -8.09 -9.31
C THR A 458 24.45 -8.86 -9.10
N SER A 459 23.49 -8.67 -10.00
CA SER A 459 22.23 -9.42 -10.00
C SER A 459 21.71 -9.59 -11.43
N PRO A 460 21.47 -10.81 -11.92
CA PRO A 460 20.85 -11.00 -13.23
C PRO A 460 19.37 -10.59 -13.28
N ASP A 461 18.67 -10.62 -12.14
CA ASP A 461 17.20 -10.58 -12.05
C ASP A 461 16.66 -9.46 -11.15
N GLY A 462 17.52 -8.68 -10.50
CA GLY A 462 17.13 -7.60 -9.58
C GLY A 462 16.72 -8.07 -8.19
N ALA A 463 16.49 -9.38 -8.00
CA ALA A 463 16.07 -9.98 -6.73
C ALA A 463 17.24 -10.63 -5.97
N ASN A 464 18.13 -11.32 -6.70
CA ASN A 464 19.23 -12.06 -6.11
C ASN A 464 20.56 -11.33 -6.32
N TRP A 465 21.15 -10.83 -5.24
CA TRP A 465 22.37 -10.00 -5.29
C TRP A 465 23.60 -10.74 -4.76
N THR A 466 24.69 -10.71 -5.55
CA THR A 466 25.97 -11.33 -5.19
C THR A 466 27.05 -10.26 -5.01
N PRO A 467 27.70 -10.16 -3.84
CA PRO A 467 28.79 -9.22 -3.61
C PRO A 467 30.07 -9.65 -4.33
N GLN A 468 30.80 -8.69 -4.87
CA GLN A 468 32.06 -8.87 -5.58
C GLN A 468 33.22 -8.26 -4.78
N ASP A 469 34.30 -9.02 -4.62
CA ASP A 469 35.51 -8.57 -3.92
C ASP A 469 36.32 -7.62 -4.80
N GLN A 470 36.62 -6.41 -4.29
CA GLN A 470 37.43 -5.40 -4.98
C GLN A 470 38.91 -5.81 -5.12
N GLY A 471 39.37 -6.85 -4.41
CA GLY A 471 40.76 -7.30 -4.41
C GLY A 471 41.68 -6.43 -3.54
N THR A 472 42.96 -6.80 -3.38
CA THR A 472 43.91 -6.14 -2.46
C THR A 472 44.85 -5.12 -3.13
N SER A 473 44.72 -3.82 -2.77
CA SER A 473 45.79 -2.80 -2.54
C SER A 473 45.44 -1.41 -3.15
N PRO A 474 45.63 -0.27 -2.41
CA PRO A 474 46.39 -0.17 -1.17
C PRO A 474 45.65 -0.58 0.10
N SER A 475 44.33 -0.83 0.04
CA SER A 475 43.68 -1.80 0.93
C SER A 475 42.40 -2.34 0.30
N PRO A 476 42.11 -3.65 0.39
CA PRO A 476 40.84 -4.20 -0.06
C PRO A 476 39.68 -3.47 0.63
N ASN A 477 38.64 -3.11 -0.15
CA ASN A 477 37.42 -2.45 0.34
C ASN A 477 37.62 -1.08 1.02
N SER A 478 38.55 -0.24 0.54
CA SER A 478 38.69 1.15 1.03
C SER A 478 38.27 2.23 0.04
N ALA A 479 37.95 1.86 -1.20
CA ALA A 479 37.47 2.83 -2.18
C ALA A 479 35.97 3.07 -1.98
N PHE A 480 35.61 4.30 -1.58
CA PHE A 480 34.21 4.70 -1.52
C PHE A 480 33.70 4.98 -2.94
N LEU A 481 32.86 4.11 -3.48
CA LEU A 481 32.38 4.17 -4.87
C LEU A 481 31.11 5.01 -4.99
N HIS A 482 31.01 5.85 -6.03
CA HIS A 482 29.92 6.81 -6.21
C HIS A 482 29.01 6.50 -7.41
N ALA A 483 29.57 6.15 -8.57
CA ALA A 483 28.77 5.95 -9.77
C ALA A 483 29.37 4.88 -10.68
N ILE A 484 28.55 4.33 -11.58
CA ILE A 484 28.95 3.32 -12.54
C ILE A 484 28.31 3.57 -13.91
N ALA A 485 29.08 3.33 -14.98
CA ALA A 485 28.60 3.43 -16.36
C ALA A 485 28.92 2.16 -17.15
N TRP A 486 28.11 1.88 -18.17
CA TRP A 486 28.30 0.79 -19.12
C TRP A 486 28.19 1.33 -20.56
N ASN A 487 29.17 1.03 -21.40
CA ASN A 487 29.17 1.46 -22.81
C ASN A 487 28.78 0.35 -23.80
N GLY A 488 28.32 -0.80 -23.34
CA GLY A 488 28.10 -1.99 -24.18
C GLY A 488 29.23 -3.02 -24.15
N SER A 489 30.40 -2.67 -23.58
CA SER A 489 31.56 -3.57 -23.51
C SER A 489 32.34 -3.54 -22.21
N LEU A 490 32.31 -2.40 -21.49
CA LEU A 490 33.08 -2.21 -20.27
C LEU A 490 32.26 -1.44 -19.22
N PHE A 491 32.25 -1.96 -18.00
CA PHE A 491 31.81 -1.26 -16.80
C PHE A 491 32.92 -0.34 -16.32
N VAL A 492 32.58 0.89 -15.99
CA VAL A 492 33.47 1.88 -15.38
C VAL A 492 32.80 2.39 -14.11
N THR A 493 33.42 2.15 -12.97
CA THR A 493 32.99 2.64 -11.66
C THR A 493 33.95 3.73 -11.19
N VAL A 494 33.42 4.81 -10.64
CA VAL A 494 34.21 5.94 -10.13
C VAL A 494 33.95 6.16 -8.64
N GLY A 495 34.91 6.76 -7.94
CA GLY A 495 34.81 6.94 -6.49
C GLY A 495 35.71 8.01 -5.89
N ALA A 496 35.81 7.99 -4.57
CA ALA A 496 36.67 8.87 -3.79
C ALA A 496 38.15 8.73 -4.18
N THR A 497 38.94 9.76 -3.89
CA THR A 497 40.40 9.80 -4.12
C THR A 497 40.82 9.48 -5.56
N GLY A 498 40.05 9.95 -6.55
CA GLY A 498 40.32 9.71 -7.97
C GLY A 498 40.15 8.25 -8.42
N THR A 499 39.43 7.42 -7.65
CA THR A 499 39.29 5.99 -7.95
C THR A 499 38.53 5.78 -9.26
N ILE A 500 39.09 4.95 -10.13
CA ILE A 500 38.40 4.34 -11.27
C ILE A 500 38.64 2.84 -11.27
N ILE A 501 37.57 2.06 -11.33
CA ILE A 501 37.60 0.59 -11.45
C ILE A 501 36.88 0.21 -12.74
N THR A 502 37.43 -0.71 -13.50
CA THR A 502 36.79 -1.23 -14.72
C THR A 502 36.54 -2.72 -14.63
N SER A 503 35.48 -3.21 -15.28
CA SER A 503 35.16 -4.63 -15.38
C SER A 503 34.54 -4.94 -16.74
N PRO A 504 34.88 -6.03 -17.42
CA PRO A 504 34.16 -6.45 -18.63
C PRO A 504 32.78 -7.09 -18.32
N ASP A 505 32.60 -7.58 -17.10
CA ASP A 505 31.52 -8.49 -16.69
C ASP A 505 30.90 -8.16 -15.32
N GLY A 506 31.29 -7.06 -14.68
CA GLY A 506 30.88 -6.69 -13.32
C GLY A 506 31.49 -7.53 -12.19
N VAL A 507 32.32 -8.53 -12.52
CA VAL A 507 32.92 -9.48 -11.57
C VAL A 507 34.45 -9.35 -11.54
N THR A 508 35.08 -9.26 -12.71
CA THR A 508 36.53 -9.16 -12.89
C THR A 508 37.00 -7.70 -12.79
N LEU A 509 37.20 -7.24 -11.56
CA LEU A 509 37.52 -5.84 -11.26
C LEU A 509 39.00 -5.48 -11.48
N SER A 510 39.26 -4.27 -12.01
CA SER A 510 40.62 -3.74 -12.23
C SER A 510 40.70 -2.24 -11.95
N PHE A 511 41.60 -1.83 -11.04
CA PHE A 511 41.88 -0.42 -10.77
C PHE A 511 42.63 0.26 -11.92
N ARG A 512 42.34 1.55 -12.14
CA ARG A 512 42.98 2.40 -13.16
C ARG A 512 43.65 3.60 -12.51
N ASP A 513 44.84 3.93 -13.01
CA ASP A 513 45.57 5.11 -12.59
C ASP A 513 44.91 6.36 -13.16
N THR A 514 44.78 7.41 -12.33
CA THR A 514 44.23 8.70 -12.74
C THR A 514 45.18 9.84 -12.36
N ALA A 515 45.08 10.95 -13.08
CA ALA A 515 45.90 12.14 -12.83
C ALA A 515 45.34 13.04 -11.71
N THR A 516 44.27 12.61 -11.02
CA THR A 516 43.59 13.40 -9.99
C THR A 516 43.45 12.60 -8.69
N THR A 517 43.39 13.32 -7.58
CA THR A 517 43.00 12.77 -6.28
C THR A 517 41.64 13.28 -5.83
N GLU A 518 40.96 14.06 -6.65
CA GLU A 518 39.62 14.57 -6.36
C GLU A 518 38.58 13.45 -6.41
N THR A 519 37.53 13.58 -5.61
CA THR A 519 36.40 12.64 -5.62
C THR A 519 35.64 12.74 -6.94
N LEU A 520 35.49 11.62 -7.62
CA LEU A 520 34.65 11.48 -8.82
C LEU A 520 33.25 11.03 -8.39
N LEU A 521 32.21 11.74 -8.84
CA LEU A 521 30.84 11.56 -8.38
C LEU A 521 29.92 10.90 -9.42
N SER A 522 30.13 11.15 -10.71
CA SER A 522 29.31 10.55 -11.78
C SER A 522 30.15 10.26 -13.02
N VAL A 523 29.68 9.31 -13.84
CA VAL A 523 30.32 8.88 -15.08
C VAL A 523 29.28 8.56 -16.14
N ALA A 524 29.50 9.02 -17.38
CA ALA A 524 28.65 8.72 -18.52
C ALA A 524 29.48 8.21 -19.71
N ALA A 525 28.82 7.58 -20.67
CA ALA A 525 29.43 7.16 -21.93
C ALA A 525 28.55 7.53 -23.13
N ASP A 526 29.17 7.92 -24.24
CA ASP A 526 28.48 8.18 -25.53
C ASP A 526 28.56 6.99 -26.50
N GLY A 527 29.10 5.85 -26.03
CA GLY A 527 29.40 4.66 -26.84
C GLY A 527 30.78 4.67 -27.51
N SER A 528 31.47 5.81 -27.55
CA SER A 528 32.83 5.97 -28.10
C SER A 528 33.87 6.40 -27.06
N GLN A 529 33.42 7.02 -25.96
CA GLN A 529 34.24 7.45 -24.84
C GLN A 529 33.44 7.50 -23.53
N PHE A 530 34.16 7.51 -22.41
CA PHE A 530 33.68 7.75 -21.07
C PHE A 530 34.06 9.15 -20.60
N VAL A 531 33.20 9.75 -19.77
CA VAL A 531 33.40 11.04 -19.13
C VAL A 531 33.08 10.91 -17.65
N ALA A 532 34.05 11.15 -16.78
CA ALA A 532 33.88 11.15 -15.33
C ALA A 532 33.97 12.58 -14.79
N VAL A 533 33.06 12.94 -13.90
CA VAL A 533 32.96 14.29 -13.32
C VAL A 533 32.96 14.24 -11.80
N GLY A 534 33.38 15.31 -11.11
CA GLY A 534 33.42 15.31 -9.65
C GLY A 534 33.76 16.64 -8.98
N TRP A 535 34.42 16.54 -7.83
CA TRP A 535 34.84 17.68 -7.01
C TRP A 535 35.91 18.53 -7.71
N ALA A 536 36.03 19.77 -7.25
CA ALA A 536 36.89 20.82 -7.82
C ALA A 536 36.66 21.04 -9.33
N GLY A 537 35.42 20.81 -9.79
CA GLY A 537 35.04 20.92 -11.19
C GLY A 537 35.76 19.94 -12.11
N THR A 538 36.29 18.84 -11.57
CA THR A 538 37.05 17.84 -12.33
C THR A 538 36.23 17.23 -13.45
N VAL A 539 36.80 17.16 -14.65
CA VAL A 539 36.31 16.38 -15.80
C VAL A 539 37.46 15.51 -16.32
N LEU A 540 37.25 14.20 -16.40
CA LEU A 540 38.17 13.25 -17.02
C LEU A 540 37.49 12.57 -18.20
N THR A 541 38.22 12.36 -19.30
CA THR A 541 37.71 11.63 -20.48
C THR A 541 38.60 10.44 -20.83
N SER A 542 37.98 9.39 -21.37
CA SER A 542 38.67 8.18 -21.81
C SER A 542 37.96 7.49 -22.97
N PRO A 543 38.58 7.36 -24.15
CA PRO A 543 38.01 6.60 -25.26
C PRO A 543 37.87 5.09 -25.00
N ASP A 544 38.73 4.52 -24.14
CA ASP A 544 38.85 3.07 -23.93
C ASP A 544 38.51 2.62 -22.50
N GLY A 545 38.28 3.55 -21.58
CA GLY A 545 38.08 3.31 -20.15
C GLY A 545 39.36 2.93 -19.40
N LEU A 546 40.50 2.82 -20.08
CA LEU A 546 41.79 2.41 -19.52
C LEU A 546 42.68 3.62 -19.25
N THR A 547 42.76 4.56 -20.19
CA THR A 547 43.60 5.76 -20.08
C THR A 547 42.73 7.00 -19.95
N TRP A 548 42.94 7.77 -18.88
CA TRP A 548 42.10 8.93 -18.54
C TRP A 548 42.87 10.25 -18.66
N THR A 549 42.24 11.23 -19.31
CA THR A 549 42.81 12.58 -19.55
C THR A 549 41.95 13.64 -18.88
N ALA A 550 42.56 14.55 -18.13
CA ALA A 550 41.84 15.67 -17.52
C ALA A 550 41.51 16.77 -18.55
N GLN A 551 40.29 17.31 -18.49
CA GLN A 551 39.80 18.40 -19.34
C GLN A 551 39.55 19.66 -18.51
N ASP A 552 39.78 20.82 -19.10
CA ASP A 552 39.46 22.12 -18.49
C ASP A 552 38.03 22.53 -18.86
N ALA A 553 37.14 22.53 -17.87
CA ALA A 553 35.74 22.92 -18.05
C ALA A 553 35.49 24.42 -17.75
N GLY A 554 36.53 25.21 -17.44
CA GLY A 554 36.39 26.62 -17.07
C GLY A 554 35.68 26.84 -15.72
N THR A 555 35.73 25.84 -14.85
CA THR A 555 35.09 25.84 -13.52
C THR A 555 36.06 26.30 -12.42
N THR A 556 35.56 26.49 -11.21
CA THR A 556 36.37 26.87 -10.04
C THR A 556 36.82 25.62 -9.27
N ALA A 557 37.83 25.78 -8.41
CA ALA A 557 38.25 24.73 -7.49
C ALA A 557 37.19 24.39 -6.41
N THR A 558 36.12 25.19 -6.31
CA THR A 558 34.99 24.97 -5.40
C THR A 558 33.76 24.39 -6.10
N ALA A 559 33.80 24.25 -7.43
CA ALA A 559 32.76 23.59 -8.20
C ALA A 559 32.67 22.09 -7.86
N ARG A 560 31.45 21.55 -7.89
CA ARG A 560 31.17 20.12 -7.70
C ARG A 560 30.10 19.69 -8.69
N PHE A 561 30.48 18.84 -9.64
CA PHE A 561 29.50 18.13 -10.46
C PHE A 561 28.94 16.95 -9.67
N GLN A 562 27.62 16.81 -9.65
CA GLN A 562 26.90 15.72 -9.01
C GLN A 562 26.58 14.62 -10.01
N ASP A 563 26.17 14.99 -11.23
CA ASP A 563 25.72 14.02 -12.22
C ASP A 563 26.03 14.45 -13.66
N ILE A 564 26.07 13.48 -14.58
CA ILE A 564 26.32 13.68 -16.01
C ILE A 564 25.52 12.67 -16.85
N VAL A 565 24.94 13.14 -17.96
CA VAL A 565 24.22 12.28 -18.91
C VAL A 565 24.58 12.61 -20.36
N TRP A 566 24.46 11.63 -21.26
CA TRP A 566 24.56 11.78 -22.71
C TRP A 566 23.18 11.66 -23.36
N ASN A 567 22.83 12.57 -24.27
CA ASN A 567 21.52 12.55 -24.97
C ASN A 567 21.54 11.97 -26.39
N GLY A 568 22.69 11.50 -26.87
CA GLY A 568 22.88 11.11 -28.27
C GLY A 568 23.64 12.13 -29.13
N SER A 569 23.82 13.37 -28.66
CA SER A 569 24.56 14.43 -29.37
C SER A 569 25.45 15.31 -28.49
N GLN A 570 25.15 15.43 -27.19
CA GLN A 570 25.95 16.16 -26.22
C GLN A 570 25.84 15.59 -24.80
N PHE A 571 26.89 15.79 -24.03
CA PHE A 571 26.91 15.60 -22.58
C PHE A 571 26.28 16.81 -21.88
N ALA A 572 25.58 16.55 -20.79
CA ALA A 572 25.14 17.56 -19.84
C ALA A 572 25.58 17.13 -18.42
N ALA A 573 26.39 17.96 -17.76
CA ALA A 573 26.84 17.76 -16.38
C ALA A 573 26.22 18.82 -15.47
N VAL A 574 25.73 18.41 -14.30
CA VAL A 574 25.00 19.27 -13.37
C VAL A 574 25.62 19.26 -11.99
N GLY A 575 25.43 20.34 -11.23
CA GLY A 575 25.92 20.42 -9.86
C GLY A 575 25.80 21.82 -9.27
N PHE A 576 26.77 22.19 -8.45
CA PHE A 576 26.82 23.47 -7.74
C PHE A 576 28.25 23.88 -7.39
N ASP A 577 28.44 25.16 -7.09
CA ASP A 577 29.71 25.69 -6.60
C ASP A 577 29.54 26.20 -5.16
N ILE A 578 30.32 25.62 -4.23
CA ILE A 578 30.23 25.94 -2.80
C ILE A 578 30.84 27.30 -2.44
N GLY A 579 31.68 27.86 -3.31
CA GLY A 579 32.39 29.10 -3.04
C GLY A 579 31.50 30.33 -3.20
N ASN A 580 30.59 30.28 -4.18
CA ASN A 580 29.68 31.37 -4.54
C ASN A 580 28.19 31.00 -4.36
N GLY A 581 27.84 29.72 -4.22
CA GLY A 581 26.47 29.23 -4.14
C GLY A 581 25.79 29.13 -5.51
N ASP A 582 26.55 29.18 -6.60
CA ASP A 582 26.00 29.13 -7.96
C ASP A 582 25.57 27.70 -8.33
N THR A 583 24.48 27.61 -9.10
CA THR A 583 24.05 26.37 -9.74
C THR A 583 24.85 26.14 -11.01
N LEU A 584 25.31 24.90 -11.23
CA LEU A 584 26.12 24.53 -12.40
C LEU A 584 25.33 23.65 -13.35
N VAL A 585 25.26 24.06 -14.62
CA VAL A 585 24.80 23.23 -15.73
C VAL A 585 25.77 23.44 -16.87
N MET A 586 26.49 22.39 -17.27
CA MET A 586 27.53 22.46 -18.29
C MET A 586 27.20 21.49 -19.42
N THR A 587 27.35 21.90 -20.67
CA THR A 587 27.14 21.02 -21.84
C THR A 587 28.38 20.91 -22.71
N SER A 588 28.57 19.75 -23.34
CA SER A 588 29.70 19.47 -24.23
C SER A 588 29.34 18.44 -25.32
N PRO A 589 29.43 18.79 -26.62
CA PRO A 589 29.22 17.83 -27.71
C PRO A 589 30.36 16.82 -27.89
N ASP A 590 31.57 17.13 -27.43
CA ASP A 590 32.80 16.36 -27.71
C ASP A 590 33.52 15.86 -26.44
N ALA A 591 32.97 16.15 -25.25
CA ALA A 591 33.56 15.94 -23.92
C ALA A 591 34.86 16.69 -23.63
N VAL A 592 35.32 17.55 -24.55
CA VAL A 592 36.56 18.33 -24.42
C VAL A 592 36.24 19.80 -24.20
N THR A 593 35.31 20.34 -25.00
CA THR A 593 34.90 21.74 -24.95
C THR A 593 33.61 21.86 -24.16
N TRP A 594 33.64 22.55 -23.02
CA TRP A 594 32.50 22.70 -22.12
C TRP A 594 31.94 24.12 -22.10
N THR A 595 30.61 24.23 -22.09
CA THR A 595 29.89 25.52 -22.06
C THR A 595 28.98 25.60 -20.83
N ASN A 596 29.08 26.67 -20.05
CA ASN A 596 28.20 26.94 -18.91
C ASN A 596 26.83 27.47 -19.38
N GLN A 597 25.76 26.86 -18.89
CA GLN A 597 24.37 27.18 -19.21
C GLN A 597 23.71 27.89 -18.03
N THR A 598 22.99 28.97 -18.32
CA THR A 598 22.32 29.76 -17.28
C THR A 598 20.94 29.20 -16.98
N ILE A 599 20.65 28.99 -15.69
CA ILE A 599 19.35 28.52 -15.21
C ILE A 599 18.77 29.49 -14.18
N ALA A 600 17.44 29.70 -14.24
CA ALA A 600 16.74 30.54 -13.28
C ALA A 600 16.44 29.76 -11.99
N ALA A 601 17.42 29.74 -11.07
CA ALA A 601 17.32 29.08 -9.78
C ALA A 601 17.75 30.02 -8.62
N PRO A 602 17.19 29.87 -7.41
CA PRO A 602 17.73 30.55 -6.22
C PRO A 602 19.19 30.18 -5.97
N VAL A 603 19.96 31.10 -5.37
CA VAL A 603 21.32 30.81 -4.87
C VAL A 603 21.25 29.62 -3.90
N TRP A 604 22.26 28.75 -3.95
CA TRP A 604 22.33 27.48 -3.21
C TRP A 604 21.38 26.39 -3.70
N THR A 605 20.88 26.49 -4.93
CA THR A 605 20.18 25.35 -5.55
C THR A 605 21.20 24.30 -5.97
N VAL A 606 21.22 23.18 -5.24
CA VAL A 606 22.02 21.99 -5.55
C VAL A 606 21.23 21.11 -6.51
N LEU A 607 21.79 20.85 -7.69
CA LEU A 607 21.28 19.88 -8.66
C LEU A 607 21.97 18.55 -8.43
N ASN A 608 21.21 17.47 -8.19
CA ASN A 608 21.75 16.16 -7.80
C ASN A 608 21.75 15.15 -8.94
N GLY A 609 20.77 15.20 -9.85
CA GLY A 609 20.65 14.23 -10.93
C GLY A 609 20.16 14.85 -12.24
N VAL A 610 20.53 14.23 -13.36
CA VAL A 610 20.10 14.60 -14.71
C VAL A 610 19.88 13.36 -15.57
N THR A 611 18.76 13.32 -16.31
CA THR A 611 18.45 12.23 -17.25
C THR A 611 18.01 12.77 -18.61
N TRP A 612 17.98 11.91 -19.63
CA TRP A 612 17.45 12.17 -20.96
C TRP A 612 16.31 11.19 -21.28
N ASP A 613 15.16 11.70 -21.75
CA ASP A 613 13.98 10.85 -22.04
C ASP A 613 13.83 10.42 -23.50
N GLY A 614 14.77 10.81 -24.36
CA GLY A 614 14.65 10.68 -25.82
C GLY A 614 14.24 11.98 -26.53
N SER A 615 13.78 12.98 -25.79
CA SER A 615 13.27 14.25 -26.30
C SER A 615 13.74 15.50 -25.54
N GLN A 616 13.99 15.39 -24.23
CA GLN A 616 14.45 16.47 -23.37
C GLN A 616 15.31 15.95 -22.21
N PHE A 617 16.18 16.83 -21.72
CA PHE A 617 16.86 16.67 -20.45
C PHE A 617 15.91 17.00 -19.30
N VAL A 618 16.03 16.26 -18.21
CA VAL A 618 15.32 16.52 -16.96
C VAL A 618 16.31 16.47 -15.80
N ILE A 619 16.36 17.55 -15.02
CA ILE A 619 17.24 17.71 -13.86
C ILE A 619 16.39 17.69 -12.60
N ALA A 620 16.90 17.04 -11.55
CA ALA A 620 16.32 17.04 -10.22
C ALA A 620 17.33 17.49 -9.16
N GLY A 621 16.92 18.36 -8.23
CA GLY A 621 17.69 18.68 -7.03
C GLY A 621 17.12 19.81 -6.18
N SER A 622 17.40 19.78 -4.87
CA SER A 622 16.89 20.76 -3.89
C SER A 622 15.37 20.99 -3.96
N GLY A 623 14.61 19.90 -4.13
CA GLY A 623 13.15 19.93 -4.27
C GLY A 623 12.65 20.66 -5.52
N ARG A 624 13.42 20.60 -6.62
CA ARG A 624 13.08 21.27 -7.89
C ARG A 624 13.37 20.36 -9.08
N ILE A 625 12.49 20.43 -10.07
CA ILE A 625 12.65 19.83 -11.39
C ILE A 625 12.86 20.92 -12.45
N PHE A 626 13.81 20.70 -13.37
CA PHE A 626 14.01 21.53 -14.55
C PHE A 626 14.04 20.67 -15.82
N THR A 627 13.51 21.18 -16.92
CA THR A 627 13.54 20.49 -18.22
C THR A 627 14.16 21.34 -19.32
N SER A 628 14.77 20.69 -20.31
CA SER A 628 15.36 21.35 -21.49
C SER A 628 15.41 20.42 -22.71
N PRO A 629 14.77 20.75 -23.83
CA PRO A 629 14.88 19.97 -25.07
C PRO A 629 16.27 20.03 -25.74
N ASP A 630 16.99 21.13 -25.54
CA ASP A 630 18.22 21.46 -26.28
C ASP A 630 19.48 21.52 -25.40
N GLY A 631 19.34 21.38 -24.08
CA GLY A 631 20.43 21.52 -23.11
C GLY A 631 20.88 22.97 -22.90
N ILE A 632 20.24 23.95 -23.53
CA ILE A 632 20.60 25.37 -23.47
C ILE A 632 19.52 26.14 -22.72
N THR A 633 18.26 25.94 -23.09
CA THR A 633 17.12 26.63 -22.49
C THR A 633 16.47 25.75 -21.44
N TRP A 634 16.56 26.16 -20.17
CA TRP A 634 16.06 25.38 -19.03
C TRP A 634 14.83 26.03 -18.40
N THR A 635 13.79 25.22 -18.15
CA THR A 635 12.53 25.68 -17.55
C THR A 635 12.24 24.93 -16.25
N ARG A 636 11.95 25.67 -15.17
CA ARG A 636 11.54 25.09 -13.88
C ARG A 636 10.11 24.57 -13.97
N GLN A 637 9.89 23.33 -13.54
CA GLN A 637 8.57 22.71 -13.49
C GLN A 637 7.92 22.87 -12.10
N ALA A 638 6.59 22.83 -12.07
CA ALA A 638 5.81 22.77 -10.85
C ALA A 638 5.57 21.30 -10.49
N ASP A 639 6.34 20.79 -9.53
CA ASP A 639 6.41 19.36 -9.19
C ASP A 639 5.53 18.97 -7.98
N GLY A 640 4.94 19.94 -7.27
CA GLY A 640 3.98 19.68 -6.19
C GLY A 640 4.60 19.09 -4.91
N VAL A 641 5.92 18.87 -4.89
CA VAL A 641 6.64 18.35 -3.74
C VAL A 641 7.06 19.50 -2.83
N PRO A 642 6.92 19.36 -1.50
CA PRO A 642 7.46 20.36 -0.57
C PRO A 642 8.96 20.57 -0.80
N GLU A 643 9.41 21.82 -0.88
CA GLU A 643 10.84 22.17 -1.07
C GLU A 643 11.78 21.63 0.04
N THR A 644 11.22 20.99 1.07
CA THR A 644 11.94 20.30 2.15
C THR A 644 12.43 18.90 1.79
N GLU A 645 11.89 18.27 0.75
CA GLU A 645 12.34 16.97 0.25
C GLU A 645 13.45 17.18 -0.80
N ASN A 646 14.58 16.49 -0.65
CA ASN A 646 15.71 16.64 -1.56
C ASN A 646 15.81 15.43 -2.49
N TYR A 647 15.65 15.64 -3.79
CA TYR A 647 15.78 14.59 -4.81
C TYR A 647 17.21 14.07 -4.88
N GLN A 648 17.39 12.75 -4.92
CA GLN A 648 18.70 12.08 -4.90
C GLN A 648 19.07 11.51 -6.27
N GLY A 649 18.13 10.85 -6.95
CA GLY A 649 18.33 10.29 -8.28
C GLY A 649 17.11 10.51 -9.17
N ILE A 650 17.31 10.50 -10.49
CA ILE A 650 16.26 10.58 -11.50
C ILE A 650 16.60 9.67 -12.68
N VAL A 651 15.60 8.94 -13.20
CA VAL A 651 15.76 8.10 -14.40
C VAL A 651 14.54 8.21 -15.32
N TRP A 652 14.76 8.04 -16.62
CA TRP A 652 13.69 7.79 -17.58
C TRP A 652 13.56 6.30 -17.88
N THR A 653 12.34 5.78 -17.86
CA THR A 653 12.05 4.34 -17.98
C THR A 653 11.65 3.89 -19.38
N GLY A 654 11.54 4.81 -20.33
CA GLY A 654 10.90 4.57 -21.62
C GLY A 654 9.42 4.96 -21.66
N SER A 655 8.75 5.09 -20.51
CA SER A 655 7.35 5.51 -20.40
C SER A 655 7.07 6.58 -19.33
N GLN A 656 7.91 6.66 -18.31
CA GLN A 656 7.80 7.64 -17.23
C GLN A 656 9.15 7.96 -16.59
N PHE A 657 9.25 9.14 -16.00
CA PHE A 657 10.30 9.54 -15.07
C PHE A 657 10.06 8.94 -13.70
N VAL A 658 11.15 8.57 -13.04
CA VAL A 658 11.14 8.15 -11.65
C VAL A 658 12.22 8.90 -10.88
N VAL A 659 11.86 9.44 -9.71
CA VAL A 659 12.74 10.20 -8.82
C VAL A 659 12.76 9.58 -7.44
N THR A 660 13.93 9.46 -6.85
CA THR A 660 14.11 9.10 -5.43
C THR A 660 14.39 10.33 -4.59
N THR A 661 14.00 10.33 -3.32
CA THR A 661 14.26 11.46 -2.40
C THR A 661 15.22 11.07 -1.27
N ASN A 662 15.59 12.04 -0.43
CA ASN A 662 16.31 11.82 0.82
C ASN A 662 15.50 11.08 1.91
N LYS A 663 14.38 10.47 1.52
CA LYS A 663 13.56 9.54 2.28
C LYS A 663 13.32 8.30 1.43
N THR A 664 12.61 7.32 1.97
CA THR A 664 12.12 6.17 1.21
C THR A 664 10.96 6.54 0.28
N ILE A 665 10.96 7.72 -0.34
CA ILE A 665 9.88 8.14 -1.23
C ILE A 665 10.37 8.03 -2.68
N VAL A 666 9.54 7.37 -3.50
CA VAL A 666 9.68 7.34 -4.95
C VAL A 666 8.58 8.18 -5.56
N LEU A 667 8.93 9.07 -6.49
CA LEU A 667 7.99 9.88 -7.27
C LEU A 667 8.02 9.44 -8.73
N THR A 668 6.88 9.41 -9.40
CA THR A 668 6.81 9.13 -10.84
C THR A 668 6.10 10.23 -11.60
N SER A 669 6.46 10.39 -12.87
CA SER A 669 5.82 11.34 -13.78
C SER A 669 5.91 10.85 -15.22
N PRO A 670 4.82 10.78 -15.99
CA PRO A 670 4.90 10.41 -17.41
C PRO A 670 5.53 11.52 -18.28
N ASP A 671 5.55 12.76 -17.80
CA ASP A 671 5.82 13.95 -18.62
C ASP A 671 6.81 14.96 -18.00
N ALA A 672 7.38 14.65 -16.84
CA ALA A 672 8.21 15.51 -16.00
C ALA A 672 7.51 16.80 -15.50
N MET A 673 6.20 16.92 -15.71
CA MET A 673 5.39 18.06 -15.27
C MET A 673 4.48 17.67 -14.12
N THR A 674 3.86 16.49 -14.19
CA THR A 674 2.91 15.99 -13.18
C THR A 674 3.52 14.85 -12.39
N TRP A 675 3.74 15.05 -11.09
CA TRP A 675 4.45 14.11 -10.23
C TRP A 675 3.53 13.47 -9.20
N THR A 676 3.64 12.14 -9.04
CA THR A 676 2.85 11.34 -8.09
C THR A 676 3.78 10.60 -7.14
N SER A 677 3.51 10.67 -5.84
CA SER A 677 4.23 9.87 -4.84
C SER A 677 3.75 8.43 -4.84
N GLN A 678 4.68 7.50 -5.04
CA GLN A 678 4.45 6.05 -5.05
C GLN A 678 4.68 5.41 -3.67
N ASN A 679 5.13 6.21 -2.69
CA ASN A 679 5.35 5.90 -1.27
C ASN A 679 6.32 4.74 -0.97
N ALA A 680 7.24 4.99 -0.03
CA ALA A 680 7.67 3.96 0.91
C ALA A 680 7.81 4.53 2.34
N ILE A 681 7.29 3.72 3.27
CA ILE A 681 7.80 3.38 4.61
C ILE A 681 8.36 4.54 5.45
N SER A 682 7.48 5.37 5.99
CA SER A 682 7.68 5.90 7.34
C SER A 682 6.32 6.19 7.94
N GLY A 683 6.05 5.70 9.15
CA GLY A 683 4.74 5.97 9.68
C GLY A 683 4.49 5.64 11.14
N ASN A 684 3.54 6.38 11.70
CA ASN A 684 2.93 6.03 12.97
C ASN A 684 1.84 5.00 12.66
N PHE A 685 2.02 3.77 13.14
CA PHE A 685 0.98 2.75 13.09
C PHE A 685 -0.09 3.06 14.13
N ALA A 686 -1.36 2.97 13.74
CA ALA A 686 -2.49 3.51 14.49
C ALA A 686 -3.57 2.47 14.80
N GLY A 687 -3.82 1.51 13.90
CA GLY A 687 -4.82 0.46 14.06
C GLY A 687 -4.24 -0.93 13.84
N LEU A 688 -4.90 -1.95 14.37
CA LEU A 688 -4.56 -3.35 14.14
C LEU A 688 -5.74 -4.29 14.43
N ALA A 689 -5.85 -5.40 13.72
CA ALA A 689 -6.83 -6.46 13.98
C ALA A 689 -6.31 -7.85 13.58
N TRP A 690 -6.99 -8.88 14.09
CA TRP A 690 -6.70 -10.30 13.86
C TRP A 690 -7.95 -11.02 13.35
N ASP A 691 -7.79 -11.90 12.37
CA ASP A 691 -8.92 -12.67 11.79
C ASP A 691 -9.08 -14.11 12.32
N GLY A 692 -8.15 -14.58 13.13
CA GLY A 692 -8.07 -15.99 13.53
C GLY A 692 -6.84 -16.73 13.00
N SER A 693 -6.15 -16.15 12.01
CA SER A 693 -5.03 -16.77 11.28
C SER A 693 -3.88 -15.81 10.99
N GLN A 694 -4.16 -14.50 10.91
CA GLN A 694 -3.15 -13.49 10.66
C GLN A 694 -3.48 -12.18 11.37
N ILE A 695 -2.42 -11.41 11.65
CA ILE A 695 -2.49 -10.07 12.23
C ILE A 695 -2.29 -9.05 11.12
N VAL A 696 -3.11 -8.00 11.09
CA VAL A 696 -2.92 -6.85 10.22
C VAL A 696 -2.71 -5.59 11.06
N VAL A 697 -1.73 -4.76 10.67
CA VAL A 697 -1.41 -3.46 11.28
C VAL A 697 -1.51 -2.38 10.22
N VAL A 698 -2.13 -1.25 10.57
CA VAL A 698 -2.36 -0.12 9.67
C VAL A 698 -1.77 1.18 10.21
N GLY A 699 -1.40 2.13 9.35
CA GLY A 699 -0.75 3.37 9.78
C GLY A 699 -0.83 4.55 8.81
N THR A 700 -0.01 5.56 9.10
CA THR A 700 0.07 6.78 8.27
C THR A 700 0.51 6.47 6.84
N TYR A 701 0.07 7.31 5.90
CA TYR A 701 0.34 7.16 4.46
C TYR A 701 -0.24 5.89 3.82
N GLY A 702 -1.27 5.30 4.44
CA GLY A 702 -1.93 4.10 3.93
C GLY A 702 -1.13 2.81 4.15
N ALA A 703 -0.15 2.82 5.08
CA ALA A 703 0.64 1.63 5.37
C ALA A 703 -0.26 0.50 5.91
N ILE A 704 -0.14 -0.70 5.34
CA ILE A 704 -0.78 -1.93 5.83
C ILE A 704 0.26 -3.06 5.83
N LEU A 705 0.42 -3.70 6.98
CA LEU A 705 1.30 -4.85 7.21
C LEU A 705 0.48 -6.04 7.66
N THR A 706 0.79 -7.24 7.17
CA THR A 706 0.19 -8.51 7.60
C THR A 706 1.25 -9.46 8.15
N ASN A 707 0.91 -10.33 9.09
CA ASN A 707 1.77 -11.39 9.61
C ASN A 707 0.93 -12.62 9.94
N SER A 708 1.29 -13.77 9.35
CA SER A 708 0.59 -15.06 9.52
C SER A 708 1.36 -16.10 10.35
N ALA A 709 2.52 -15.73 10.91
CA ALA A 709 3.37 -16.61 11.70
C ALA A 709 3.18 -16.45 13.23
N LEU A 710 2.47 -15.40 13.66
CA LEU A 710 2.24 -15.04 15.05
C LEU A 710 0.91 -15.54 15.61
#